data_AF-A0A208XMJ5-F1
#
_entry.id   AF-A0A208XMJ5-F1
#
_cell.length_a   1.000
_cell.length_b   1.000
_cell.length_c   1.000
_cell.angle_alpha   90.00
_cell.angle_beta   90.00
_cell.angle_gamma   90.00
#
_symmetry.space_group_name_H-M   'P 1'
#
loop_
_entity.id
_entity.type
_entity.pdbx_description
1 polymer ?
#
loop_
_entity_poly.entity_id
_entity_poly.type
_entity_poly.pdbx_seq_one_letter_code
_entity_poly.pdbx_strand_id
1 'polypeptide(L)'
;MKSGRGTVAAVALAVLSTLAACGGGDGDPAVAPGTPGTPGTPGEPKPSTLRIGILPDTQGGDAGVALYPMKAILDLYEQSGVNVVLAVGDLVENGTPAEYAQWRSMAERYKGKMTILPIMGNHDPKGIDQDWYDTVEDFIPADAQHMPGSANKNYALVRENVLFINISYGWIERAYDFVESMVKEHGGKVDHIILQTHNSFAGNRYGLVRENIVDGSLAIVNDAKFREAYDKYRKLFAEHDVIYVSGHEHHYARSFIRDDSDLGFQQIISGDAAYKGYETRFGEHERIQSVLMHKVQHEDTGFVDANASIFTVQGKMLDYRSYFAAHSVTDNDHGAKELASPQWKLLDRFVRSKERCEKLVFPASVPMDIQRNSIYDPSYRTSYCVSSSGERARLLDGTNRAFNRYDTRTRGMSATPGYSYATSNMEMLSMMYRYMFISDESFSRNLNNSQRARLVNEGTPDEEVEVRETTIDLKKLVALNWQKSGGDTVSDVLWVSGIAGQTGTYIDPWGRVKDITAQTGLPGSYGDGSENGKLPVQLPAHATRQWELSADQSGDTYVLEFALPAGRDAAATALARRDAEGKWAALARPACVSKLPYQAAFLTGLPGDIDASCAGAVVVGYDAAKSAYWARLNVEGAFALIAK
;
A
#
# COMPACT_ATOMS: atom_id res chain seq x y z
N MET A 1 -60.55 -14.36 0.28
CA MET A 1 -61.51 -15.23 0.97
C MET A 1 -60.91 -15.66 2.31
N LYS A 2 -61.62 -15.33 3.41
CA LYS A 2 -61.73 -15.96 4.76
C LYS A 2 -60.44 -16.47 5.44
N SER A 3 -59.89 -15.81 6.48
CA SER A 3 -60.32 -15.74 7.92
C SER A 3 -60.14 -17.06 8.69
N GLY A 4 -59.62 -17.16 9.92
CA GLY A 4 -59.29 -16.22 11.01
C GLY A 4 -58.29 -16.87 12.00
N ARG A 5 -57.54 -16.11 12.81
CA ARG A 5 -57.81 -15.52 14.14
C ARG A 5 -58.03 -16.51 15.31
N GLY A 6 -57.19 -16.37 16.36
CA GLY A 6 -57.49 -16.66 17.77
C GLY A 6 -56.25 -16.96 18.65
N THR A 7 -55.64 -15.96 19.32
CA THR A 7 -55.68 -15.61 20.77
C THR A 7 -54.94 -16.58 21.73
N VAL A 8 -53.78 -16.19 22.30
CA VAL A 8 -53.50 -15.56 23.63
C VAL A 8 -53.65 -16.51 24.83
N ALA A 9 -52.55 -16.77 25.57
CA ALA A 9 -52.38 -16.46 27.01
C ALA A 9 -51.14 -17.15 27.63
N ALA A 10 -50.46 -16.41 28.51
CA ALA A 10 -49.25 -16.75 29.25
C ALA A 10 -49.50 -17.56 30.52
N VAL A 11 -48.51 -18.34 30.99
CA VAL A 11 -48.28 -18.63 32.43
C VAL A 11 -46.78 -18.81 32.68
N ALA A 12 -46.25 -18.05 33.63
CA ALA A 12 -44.94 -18.20 34.24
C ALA A 12 -44.96 -19.29 35.34
N LEU A 13 -43.85 -19.97 35.59
CA LEU A 13 -43.55 -20.51 36.92
C LEU A 13 -42.04 -20.55 37.16
N ALA A 14 -41.64 -19.85 38.21
CA ALA A 14 -40.31 -19.86 38.79
C ALA A 14 -40.11 -21.11 39.67
N VAL A 15 -38.87 -21.61 39.75
CA VAL A 15 -38.42 -22.45 40.86
C VAL A 15 -37.10 -21.88 41.37
N LEU A 16 -37.15 -21.43 42.64
CA LEU A 16 -35.99 -21.11 43.46
C LEU A 16 -35.27 -22.39 43.87
N SER A 17 -33.94 -22.32 43.97
CA SER A 17 -33.17 -23.17 44.87
C SER A 17 -32.11 -22.31 45.58
N THR A 18 -32.39 -22.06 46.85
CA THR A 18 -31.54 -21.48 47.88
C THR A 18 -30.37 -22.40 48.22
N LEU A 19 -29.19 -21.84 48.42
CA LEU A 19 -28.19 -22.39 49.36
C LEU A 19 -27.48 -21.22 50.05
N ALA A 20 -27.65 -21.19 51.38
CA ALA A 20 -26.96 -20.30 52.30
C ALA A 20 -25.78 -21.05 52.91
N ALA A 21 -24.67 -20.34 53.14
CA ALA A 21 -23.72 -20.65 54.20
C ALA A 21 -23.00 -19.37 54.66
N CYS A 22 -22.91 -19.24 55.98
CA CYS A 22 -22.54 -18.06 56.75
C CYS A 22 -21.02 -17.87 56.94
N GLY A 23 -20.63 -16.65 57.34
CA GLY A 23 -19.38 -16.35 58.08
C GLY A 23 -18.91 -14.91 57.85
N GLY A 24 -19.46 -13.92 58.58
CA GLY A 24 -18.74 -13.13 59.62
C GLY A 24 -17.90 -11.98 59.02
N GLY A 25 -18.06 -10.69 59.32
CA GLY A 25 -18.64 -9.99 60.46
C GLY A 25 -17.57 -9.03 60.99
N ASP A 26 -17.64 -7.75 60.60
CA ASP A 26 -17.21 -6.57 61.39
C ASP A 26 -17.61 -5.30 60.61
N GLY A 27 -18.30 -4.38 61.29
CA GLY A 27 -18.99 -3.24 60.67
C GLY A 27 -18.43 -1.87 61.08
N ASP A 28 -18.83 -0.86 60.31
CA ASP A 28 -19.06 0.54 60.73
C ASP A 28 -19.64 1.36 59.53
N PRO A 29 -20.21 2.58 59.73
CA PRO A 29 -21.64 2.84 59.89
C PRO A 29 -22.34 3.41 58.63
N ALA A 30 -23.67 3.47 58.73
CA ALA A 30 -24.63 3.81 57.67
C ALA A 30 -24.37 5.13 56.92
N VAL A 31 -24.33 5.06 55.59
CA VAL A 31 -24.48 6.18 54.66
C VAL A 31 -25.93 6.18 54.14
N ALA A 32 -26.55 7.37 54.10
CA ALA A 32 -27.92 7.58 53.65
C ALA A 32 -28.18 7.02 52.23
N PRO A 33 -29.43 6.63 51.87
CA PRO A 33 -29.72 6.08 50.56
C PRO A 33 -29.55 7.18 49.49
N GLY A 34 -28.44 7.11 48.75
CA GLY A 34 -28.26 7.84 47.50
C GLY A 34 -29.16 7.24 46.42
N THR A 35 -29.80 8.11 45.66
CA THR A 35 -30.62 7.84 44.49
C THR A 35 -29.94 6.80 43.57
N PRO A 36 -30.67 5.79 43.02
CA PRO A 36 -30.08 4.85 42.07
C PRO A 36 -29.51 5.62 40.88
N GLY A 37 -28.19 5.58 40.73
CA GLY A 37 -27.51 6.10 39.55
C GLY A 37 -28.00 5.34 38.32
N THR A 38 -28.39 6.10 37.29
CA THR A 38 -28.69 5.58 35.96
C THR A 38 -27.56 4.66 35.51
N PRO A 39 -27.84 3.43 35.01
CA PRO A 39 -26.80 2.58 34.44
C PRO A 39 -26.09 3.37 33.35
N GLY A 40 -24.79 3.61 33.52
CA GLY A 40 -23.97 4.21 32.48
C GLY A 40 -24.09 3.38 31.22
N THR A 41 -24.41 4.04 30.11
CA THR A 41 -24.41 3.43 28.78
C THR A 41 -23.09 2.67 28.61
N PRO A 42 -23.12 1.37 28.26
CA PRO A 42 -21.89 0.64 27.96
C PRO A 42 -21.10 1.44 26.92
N GLY A 43 -19.86 1.81 27.25
CA GLY A 43 -18.97 2.44 26.29
C GLY A 43 -18.88 1.56 25.05
N GLU A 44 -19.00 2.17 23.87
CA GLU A 44 -18.88 1.47 22.59
C GLU A 44 -17.60 0.62 22.62
N PRO A 45 -17.67 -0.69 22.35
CA PRO A 45 -16.51 -1.56 22.45
C PRO A 45 -15.41 -1.01 21.54
N LYS A 46 -14.24 -0.74 22.12
CA LYS A 46 -13.09 -0.25 21.37
C LYS A 46 -12.80 -1.25 20.24
N PRO A 47 -12.71 -0.81 18.97
CA PRO A 47 -12.44 -1.72 17.87
C PRO A 47 -11.17 -2.52 18.15
N SER A 48 -11.24 -3.84 17.95
CA SER A 48 -10.07 -4.70 17.95
C SER A 48 -9.07 -4.16 16.92
N THR A 49 -7.79 -4.12 17.31
CA THR A 49 -6.70 -3.74 16.38
C THR A 49 -6.12 -5.02 15.82
N LEU A 50 -6.15 -5.17 14.49
CA LEU A 50 -5.48 -6.25 13.80
C LEU A 50 -4.18 -5.73 13.17
N ARG A 51 -3.05 -6.35 13.50
CA ARG A 51 -1.75 -6.05 12.89
C ARG A 51 -1.32 -7.21 11.99
N ILE A 52 -0.94 -6.89 10.76
CA ILE A 52 -0.63 -7.87 9.71
C ILE A 52 0.77 -7.59 9.20
N GLY A 53 1.69 -8.53 9.35
CA GLY A 53 3.03 -8.50 8.76
C GLY A 53 3.05 -9.16 7.38
N ILE A 54 4.01 -8.77 6.54
CA ILE A 54 4.28 -9.44 5.26
C ILE A 54 5.70 -10.02 5.32
N LEU A 55 5.84 -11.34 5.26
CA LEU A 55 7.14 -12.00 5.17
C LEU A 55 7.46 -12.21 3.68
N PRO A 56 8.46 -11.50 3.12
CA PRO A 56 8.91 -11.68 1.74
C PRO A 56 9.60 -13.03 1.50
N ASP A 57 10.08 -13.23 0.29
CA ASP A 57 10.85 -14.37 -0.20
C ASP A 57 12.01 -14.72 0.76
N THR A 58 12.04 -15.93 1.32
CA THR A 58 13.01 -16.34 2.37
C THR A 58 14.11 -17.26 1.86
N GLN A 59 14.32 -17.29 0.55
CA GLN A 59 15.23 -18.24 -0.09
C GLN A 59 16.69 -18.01 0.32
N GLY A 60 17.44 -19.10 0.46
CA GLY A 60 18.90 -19.05 0.52
C GLY A 60 19.54 -18.65 -0.81
N GLY A 61 20.87 -18.60 -0.85
CA GLY A 61 21.62 -18.36 -2.09
C GLY A 61 21.48 -19.52 -3.09
N ASP A 62 22.20 -20.62 -2.85
CA ASP A 62 22.22 -21.78 -3.76
C ASP A 62 21.26 -22.92 -3.32
N ALA A 63 21.01 -23.02 -2.02
CA ALA A 63 20.06 -23.93 -1.39
C ALA A 63 19.75 -23.44 0.03
N GLY A 64 18.59 -23.80 0.57
CA GLY A 64 18.24 -23.48 1.96
C GLY A 64 17.32 -22.27 2.09
N VAL A 65 17.34 -21.74 3.32
CA VAL A 65 16.53 -20.61 3.78
C VAL A 65 17.45 -19.53 4.33
N ALA A 66 17.16 -18.27 4.02
CA ALA A 66 17.82 -17.12 4.62
C ALA A 66 17.31 -16.91 6.06
N LEU A 67 17.90 -17.65 7.01
CA LEU A 67 17.40 -17.71 8.39
C LEU A 67 17.51 -16.36 9.12
N TYR A 68 18.57 -15.59 8.86
CA TYR A 68 18.79 -14.33 9.60
C TYR A 68 17.84 -13.20 9.20
N PRO A 69 17.59 -12.92 7.90
CA PRO A 69 16.56 -11.95 7.50
C PRO A 69 15.18 -12.38 7.99
N MET A 70 14.80 -13.65 7.76
CA MET A 70 13.54 -14.20 8.24
C MET A 70 13.36 -14.01 9.76
N LYS A 71 14.38 -14.34 10.56
CA LYS A 71 14.35 -14.15 12.02
C LYS A 71 14.22 -12.68 12.39
N ALA A 72 15.00 -11.79 11.79
CA ALA A 72 14.98 -10.37 12.10
C ALA A 72 13.59 -9.75 11.84
N ILE A 73 12.94 -10.15 10.75
CA ILE A 73 11.59 -9.73 10.38
C ILE A 73 10.56 -10.26 11.40
N LEU A 74 10.60 -11.56 11.71
CA LEU A 74 9.66 -12.17 12.67
C LEU A 74 9.84 -11.63 14.09
N ASP A 75 11.07 -11.30 14.52
CA ASP A 75 11.34 -10.61 15.78
C ASP A 75 10.73 -9.21 15.81
N LEU A 76 10.86 -8.44 14.72
CA LEU A 76 10.21 -7.13 14.60
C LEU A 76 8.68 -7.28 14.68
N TYR A 77 8.10 -8.29 14.04
CA TYR A 77 6.67 -8.56 14.05
C TYR A 77 6.15 -8.93 15.43
N GLU A 78 6.86 -9.80 16.16
CA GLU A 78 6.55 -10.10 17.56
C GLU A 78 6.60 -8.83 18.42
N GLN A 79 7.66 -8.03 18.31
CA GLN A 79 7.82 -6.77 19.06
C GLN A 79 6.74 -5.73 18.72
N SER A 80 6.29 -5.73 17.46
CA SER A 80 5.26 -4.82 16.97
C SER A 80 3.83 -5.31 17.26
N GLY A 81 3.66 -6.47 17.88
CA GLY A 81 2.37 -7.07 18.20
C GLY A 81 1.58 -7.52 16.97
N VAL A 82 2.27 -7.96 15.91
CA VAL A 82 1.65 -8.53 14.70
C VAL A 82 0.91 -9.82 15.04
N ASN A 83 -0.34 -9.93 14.57
CA ASN A 83 -1.23 -11.06 14.83
C ASN A 83 -1.23 -12.07 13.67
N VAL A 84 -1.11 -11.58 12.44
CA VAL A 84 -1.16 -12.38 11.21
C VAL A 84 0.07 -12.04 10.36
N VAL A 85 0.72 -13.04 9.77
CA VAL A 85 1.83 -12.85 8.83
C VAL A 85 1.47 -13.49 7.50
N LEU A 86 1.55 -12.71 6.42
CA LEU A 86 1.40 -13.17 5.05
C LEU A 86 2.78 -13.60 4.54
N ALA A 87 3.03 -14.90 4.41
CA ALA A 87 4.30 -15.41 3.87
C ALA A 87 4.12 -15.68 2.37
N VAL A 88 4.63 -14.77 1.54
CA VAL A 88 4.23 -14.58 0.14
C VAL A 88 4.89 -15.56 -0.85
N GLY A 89 5.30 -16.73 -0.36
CA GLY A 89 5.96 -17.76 -1.14
C GLY A 89 7.47 -17.59 -1.21
N ASP A 90 8.08 -18.49 -1.98
CA ASP A 90 9.52 -18.70 -2.05
C ASP A 90 10.12 -18.87 -0.65
N LEU A 91 9.49 -19.80 0.08
CA LEU A 91 9.89 -20.19 1.43
C LEU A 91 11.28 -20.83 1.41
N VAL A 92 11.61 -21.54 0.33
CA VAL A 92 12.88 -22.23 0.10
C VAL A 92 13.37 -22.05 -1.34
N GLU A 93 14.64 -22.41 -1.61
CA GLU A 93 15.25 -22.28 -2.95
C GLU A 93 14.95 -23.47 -3.89
N ASN A 94 14.96 -24.71 -3.37
CA ASN A 94 14.81 -25.90 -4.21
C ASN A 94 13.61 -26.80 -3.86
N GLY A 95 12.75 -26.39 -2.94
CA GLY A 95 11.52 -27.13 -2.61
C GLY A 95 11.78 -28.51 -1.99
N THR A 96 12.96 -28.73 -1.38
CA THR A 96 13.31 -30.04 -0.81
C THR A 96 12.82 -30.18 0.64
N PRO A 97 12.54 -31.40 1.12
CA PRO A 97 12.13 -31.62 2.52
C PRO A 97 13.12 -31.07 3.56
N ALA A 98 14.42 -31.06 3.26
CA ALA A 98 15.45 -30.53 4.16
C ALA A 98 15.37 -29.01 4.30
N GLU A 99 15.11 -28.30 3.21
CA GLU A 99 14.93 -26.84 3.24
C GLU A 99 13.63 -26.47 3.94
N TYR A 100 12.54 -27.22 3.72
CA TYR A 100 11.30 -27.00 4.45
C TYR A 100 11.46 -27.26 5.95
N ALA A 101 12.22 -28.29 6.35
CA ALA A 101 12.55 -28.51 7.75
C ALA A 101 13.35 -27.33 8.34
N GLN A 102 14.26 -26.72 7.56
CA GLN A 102 15.00 -25.53 7.96
C GLN A 102 14.05 -24.33 8.13
N TRP A 103 13.16 -24.07 7.17
CA TRP A 103 12.17 -22.99 7.25
C TRP A 103 11.27 -23.16 8.48
N ARG A 104 10.72 -24.37 8.67
CA ARG A 104 9.87 -24.71 9.82
C ARG A 104 10.61 -24.53 11.14
N SER A 105 11.90 -24.86 11.20
CA SER A 105 12.71 -24.69 12.41
C SER A 105 12.75 -23.25 12.93
N MET A 106 12.54 -22.27 12.02
CA MET A 106 12.39 -20.86 12.37
C MET A 106 10.92 -20.50 12.60
N ALA A 107 10.02 -20.82 11.66
CA ALA A 107 8.59 -20.46 11.73
C ALA A 107 7.90 -21.00 13.00
N GLU A 108 8.20 -22.22 13.41
CA GLU A 108 7.64 -22.87 14.62
C GLU A 108 7.94 -22.09 15.91
N ARG A 109 9.02 -21.31 15.96
CA ARG A 109 9.36 -20.49 17.14
C ARG A 109 8.38 -19.34 17.38
N TYR A 110 7.65 -18.96 16.33
CA TYR A 110 6.66 -17.88 16.35
C TYR A 110 5.22 -18.41 16.31
N LYS A 111 5.05 -19.72 16.13
CA LYS A 111 3.73 -20.38 16.22
C LYS A 111 3.15 -20.18 17.61
N GLY A 112 1.89 -19.76 17.66
CA GLY A 112 1.20 -19.38 18.91
C GLY A 112 1.42 -17.92 19.35
N LYS A 113 2.39 -17.20 18.76
CA LYS A 113 2.54 -15.75 18.93
C LYS A 113 1.82 -14.98 17.82
N MET A 114 1.82 -15.54 16.62
CA MET A 114 1.16 -15.01 15.43
C MET A 114 0.66 -16.17 14.55
N THR A 115 -0.31 -15.87 13.68
CA THR A 115 -0.78 -16.80 12.64
C THR A 115 -0.01 -16.55 11.36
N ILE A 116 0.79 -17.51 10.90
CA ILE A 116 1.51 -17.41 9.63
C ILE A 116 0.66 -18.07 8.54
N LEU A 117 0.36 -17.33 7.47
CA LEU A 117 -0.43 -17.76 6.33
C LEU A 117 0.50 -17.94 5.11
N PRO A 118 1.04 -19.14 4.88
CA PRO A 118 1.93 -19.39 3.76
C PRO A 118 1.18 -19.66 2.47
N ILE A 119 1.78 -19.23 1.36
CA ILE A 119 1.47 -19.65 0.00
C ILE A 119 2.74 -20.18 -0.67
N MET A 120 2.61 -20.88 -1.80
CA MET A 120 3.77 -21.32 -2.56
C MET A 120 4.30 -20.18 -3.43
N GLY A 121 5.63 -20.08 -3.53
CA GLY A 121 6.28 -19.40 -4.63
C GLY A 121 6.66 -20.34 -5.77
N ASN A 122 7.37 -19.83 -6.78
CA ASN A 122 7.81 -20.63 -7.92
C ASN A 122 8.91 -21.64 -7.56
N HIS A 123 9.51 -21.51 -6.38
CA HIS A 123 10.45 -22.47 -5.82
C HIS A 123 9.78 -23.50 -4.87
N ASP A 124 8.47 -23.37 -4.58
CA ASP A 124 7.75 -24.16 -3.55
C ASP A 124 6.56 -25.02 -4.04
N PRO A 125 6.67 -25.82 -5.12
CA PRO A 125 7.28 -27.13 -4.88
C PRO A 125 7.97 -27.70 -6.12
N LYS A 126 9.26 -28.01 -5.99
CA LYS A 126 9.95 -28.92 -6.93
C LYS A 126 9.88 -30.39 -6.48
N GLY A 127 9.34 -30.65 -5.28
CA GLY A 127 9.02 -31.97 -4.72
C GLY A 127 7.61 -32.46 -5.06
N ILE A 128 7.01 -33.28 -4.20
CA ILE A 128 5.63 -33.76 -4.36
C ILE A 128 4.63 -32.89 -3.59
N ASP A 129 3.35 -32.90 -3.99
CA ASP A 129 2.28 -32.14 -3.31
C ASP A 129 2.16 -32.45 -1.80
N GLN A 130 2.55 -33.66 -1.40
CA GLN A 130 2.58 -34.06 0.01
C GLN A 130 3.64 -33.28 0.81
N ASP A 131 4.80 -32.97 0.23
CA ASP A 131 5.87 -32.23 0.91
C ASP A 131 5.38 -30.83 1.31
N TRP A 132 4.63 -30.17 0.43
CA TRP A 132 3.98 -28.90 0.73
C TRP A 132 2.94 -29.06 1.84
N TYR A 133 2.05 -30.06 1.69
CA TYR A 133 1.00 -30.34 2.67
C TYR A 133 1.60 -30.51 4.08
N ASP A 134 2.59 -31.40 4.23
CA ASP A 134 3.26 -31.69 5.50
C ASP A 134 3.98 -30.44 6.05
N THR A 135 4.40 -29.54 5.16
CA THR A 135 5.09 -28.30 5.54
C THR A 135 4.14 -27.24 6.08
N VAL A 136 2.88 -27.17 5.65
CA VAL A 136 2.01 -26.02 5.97
C VAL A 136 0.67 -26.36 6.62
N GLU A 137 0.24 -27.63 6.63
CA GLU A 137 -1.12 -28.02 7.07
C GLU A 137 -1.48 -27.49 8.47
N ASP A 138 -0.51 -27.42 9.37
CA ASP A 138 -0.69 -27.02 10.77
C ASP A 138 -0.39 -25.55 11.03
N PHE A 139 0.03 -24.80 10.01
CA PHE A 139 0.06 -23.35 10.01
C PHE A 139 -1.26 -22.75 9.50
N ILE A 140 -1.93 -23.43 8.57
CA ILE A 140 -3.18 -22.96 8.00
C ILE A 140 -4.31 -23.18 9.01
N PRO A 141 -5.06 -22.13 9.39
CA PRO A 141 -6.13 -22.29 10.36
C PRO A 141 -7.24 -23.24 9.89
N ALA A 142 -7.76 -24.06 10.80
CA ALA A 142 -8.79 -25.05 10.49
C ALA A 142 -10.12 -24.46 9.99
N ASP A 143 -10.37 -23.17 10.24
CA ASP A 143 -11.54 -22.43 9.75
C ASP A 143 -11.31 -21.80 8.35
N ALA A 144 -10.15 -22.03 7.73
CA ALA A 144 -9.89 -21.56 6.37
C ALA A 144 -10.82 -22.23 5.35
N GLN A 145 -11.39 -21.41 4.48
CA GLN A 145 -12.18 -21.88 3.34
C GLN A 145 -11.24 -22.18 2.18
N HIS A 146 -11.07 -23.45 1.86
CA HIS A 146 -10.17 -23.87 0.79
C HIS A 146 -10.84 -23.84 -0.59
N MET A 147 -10.06 -23.46 -1.60
CA MET A 147 -10.47 -23.66 -2.99
C MET A 147 -10.58 -25.17 -3.27
N PRO A 148 -11.69 -25.66 -3.84
CA PRO A 148 -11.86 -27.07 -4.18
C PRO A 148 -10.71 -27.61 -5.04
N GLY A 149 -10.13 -28.74 -4.62
CA GLY A 149 -9.00 -29.37 -5.33
C GLY A 149 -7.63 -28.73 -5.07
N SER A 150 -7.55 -27.70 -4.23
CA SER A 150 -6.32 -26.96 -3.91
C SER A 150 -6.18 -26.72 -2.41
N ALA A 151 -6.63 -27.67 -1.59
CA ALA A 151 -6.53 -27.60 -0.14
C ALA A 151 -5.07 -27.35 0.28
N ASN A 152 -4.88 -26.49 1.29
CA ASN A 152 -3.60 -26.00 1.78
C ASN A 152 -2.73 -25.22 0.76
N LYS A 153 -3.21 -25.00 -0.47
CA LYS A 153 -2.53 -24.17 -1.49
C LYS A 153 -3.25 -22.83 -1.66
N ASN A 154 -4.56 -22.90 -1.87
CA ASN A 154 -5.40 -21.73 -2.08
C ASN A 154 -6.54 -21.73 -1.08
N TYR A 155 -6.67 -20.65 -0.32
CA TYR A 155 -7.62 -20.58 0.78
C TYR A 155 -7.91 -19.14 1.18
N ALA A 156 -9.06 -18.93 1.81
CA ALA A 156 -9.48 -17.65 2.33
C ALA A 156 -9.91 -17.77 3.79
N LEU A 157 -9.75 -16.70 4.55
CA LEU A 157 -10.22 -16.62 5.93
C LEU A 157 -10.48 -15.17 6.32
N VAL A 158 -11.30 -14.98 7.34
CA VAL A 158 -11.58 -13.67 7.93
C VAL A 158 -10.93 -13.61 9.31
N ARG A 159 -10.22 -12.52 9.61
CA ARG A 159 -9.82 -12.17 10.97
C ARG A 159 -10.26 -10.75 11.24
N GLU A 160 -10.95 -10.55 12.37
CA GLU A 160 -11.60 -9.28 12.69
C GLU A 160 -12.46 -8.79 11.51
N ASN A 161 -12.09 -7.67 10.90
CA ASN A 161 -12.78 -7.05 9.78
C ASN A 161 -11.95 -7.08 8.47
N VAL A 162 -11.07 -8.07 8.32
CA VAL A 162 -10.23 -8.26 7.13
C VAL A 162 -10.44 -9.64 6.53
N LEU A 163 -10.75 -9.69 5.22
CA LEU A 163 -10.72 -10.90 4.42
C LEU A 163 -9.31 -11.09 3.85
N PHE A 164 -8.73 -12.25 4.11
CA PHE A 164 -7.49 -12.71 3.50
C PHE A 164 -7.82 -13.73 2.41
N ILE A 165 -7.28 -13.51 1.22
CA ILE A 165 -7.35 -14.47 0.10
C ILE A 165 -5.91 -14.85 -0.26
N ASN A 166 -5.57 -16.12 -0.10
CA ASN A 166 -4.20 -16.62 -0.23
C ASN A 166 -4.16 -17.54 -1.44
N ILE A 167 -3.41 -17.16 -2.48
CA ILE A 167 -3.34 -17.89 -3.75
C ILE A 167 -1.88 -18.19 -4.06
N SER A 168 -1.54 -19.47 -4.20
CA SER A 168 -0.17 -19.89 -4.55
C SER A 168 0.25 -19.48 -5.96
N TYR A 169 1.56 -19.42 -6.20
CA TYR A 169 2.16 -19.24 -7.53
C TYR A 169 1.52 -20.16 -8.59
N GLY A 170 1.25 -19.61 -9.77
CA GLY A 170 0.64 -20.35 -10.89
C GLY A 170 -0.82 -20.79 -10.68
N TRP A 171 -1.48 -20.30 -9.63
CA TRP A 171 -2.92 -20.54 -9.41
C TRP A 171 -3.81 -19.34 -9.64
N ILE A 172 -3.28 -18.11 -9.62
CA ILE A 172 -4.07 -16.90 -9.83
C ILE A 172 -4.79 -16.93 -11.18
N GLU A 173 -4.20 -17.56 -12.20
CA GLU A 173 -4.77 -17.75 -13.53
C GLU A 173 -6.02 -18.64 -13.51
N ARG A 174 -6.17 -19.51 -12.51
CA ARG A 174 -7.27 -20.48 -12.38
C ARG A 174 -8.22 -20.17 -11.23
N ALA A 175 -7.84 -19.27 -10.32
CA ALA A 175 -8.55 -19.02 -9.08
C ALA A 175 -9.67 -17.99 -9.18
N TYR A 176 -9.97 -17.44 -10.37
CA TYR A 176 -10.86 -16.28 -10.50
C TYR A 176 -12.22 -16.52 -9.84
N ASP A 177 -12.88 -17.63 -10.15
CA ASP A 177 -14.22 -17.93 -9.61
C ASP A 177 -14.18 -18.09 -8.08
N PHE A 178 -13.10 -18.67 -7.54
CA PHE A 178 -12.91 -18.78 -6.10
C PHE A 178 -12.72 -17.39 -5.47
N VAL A 179 -11.80 -16.57 -5.99
CA VAL A 179 -11.54 -15.21 -5.51
C VAL A 179 -12.81 -14.37 -5.57
N GLU A 180 -13.53 -14.40 -6.69
CA GLU A 180 -14.78 -13.68 -6.88
C GLU A 180 -15.84 -14.13 -5.87
N SER A 181 -15.97 -15.44 -5.62
CA SER A 181 -16.93 -15.98 -4.64
C SER A 181 -16.61 -15.50 -3.22
N MET A 182 -15.34 -15.49 -2.81
CA MET A 182 -14.92 -15.04 -1.48
C MET A 182 -15.15 -13.54 -1.30
N VAL A 183 -14.86 -12.74 -2.31
CA VAL A 183 -15.14 -11.29 -2.31
C VAL A 183 -16.65 -11.03 -2.21
N LYS A 184 -17.48 -11.77 -2.95
CA LYS A 184 -18.95 -11.63 -2.89
C LYS A 184 -19.53 -12.09 -1.55
N GLU A 185 -19.03 -13.20 -1.00
CA GLU A 185 -19.54 -13.77 0.25
C GLU A 185 -19.20 -12.89 1.47
N HIS A 186 -18.00 -12.33 1.50
CA HIS A 186 -17.46 -11.65 2.68
C HIS A 186 -17.33 -10.14 2.53
N GLY A 187 -17.30 -9.60 1.31
CA GLY A 187 -17.03 -8.17 1.06
C GLY A 187 -18.03 -7.20 1.70
N GLY A 188 -19.27 -7.63 1.95
CA GLY A 188 -20.26 -6.85 2.70
C GLY A 188 -20.15 -6.98 4.24
N LYS A 189 -19.24 -7.83 4.74
CA LYS A 189 -19.05 -8.17 6.15
C LYS A 189 -17.70 -7.70 6.70
N VAL A 190 -16.77 -7.33 5.82
CA VAL A 190 -15.41 -6.89 6.17
C VAL A 190 -15.19 -5.48 5.66
N ASP A 191 -14.29 -4.75 6.32
CA ASP A 191 -13.88 -3.42 5.87
C ASP A 191 -12.67 -3.49 4.94
N HIS A 192 -11.89 -4.57 4.93
CA HIS A 192 -10.68 -4.64 4.10
C HIS A 192 -10.53 -6.02 3.45
N ILE A 193 -9.96 -6.04 2.25
CA ILE A 193 -9.65 -7.27 1.53
C ILE A 193 -8.18 -7.22 1.13
N ILE A 194 -7.41 -8.20 1.58
CA ILE A 194 -6.01 -8.38 1.21
C ILE A 194 -5.89 -9.72 0.49
N LEU A 195 -5.43 -9.68 -0.75
CA LEU A 195 -5.08 -10.86 -1.51
C LEU A 195 -3.56 -10.97 -1.53
N GLN A 196 -3.02 -12.09 -1.06
CA GLN A 196 -1.62 -12.43 -1.28
C GLN A 196 -1.48 -13.49 -2.37
N THR A 197 -0.48 -13.31 -3.21
CA THR A 197 0.01 -14.30 -4.18
C THR A 197 1.51 -14.13 -4.36
N HIS A 198 2.15 -14.97 -5.17
CA HIS A 198 3.59 -14.86 -5.37
C HIS A 198 3.95 -13.87 -6.50
N ASN A 199 3.36 -14.02 -7.69
CA ASN A 199 3.61 -13.10 -8.80
C ASN A 199 2.99 -11.72 -8.54
N SER A 200 3.73 -10.67 -8.87
CA SER A 200 3.13 -9.36 -9.07
C SER A 200 2.14 -9.36 -10.23
N PHE A 201 1.11 -8.52 -10.15
CA PHE A 201 0.16 -8.34 -11.24
C PHE A 201 0.81 -7.62 -12.42
N ALA A 202 1.37 -6.44 -12.14
CA ALA A 202 2.24 -5.67 -13.03
C ALA A 202 3.56 -5.40 -12.32
N GLY A 203 4.63 -6.06 -12.75
CA GLY A 203 5.88 -6.03 -12.02
C GLY A 203 7.01 -5.33 -12.74
N ASN A 204 8.02 -4.95 -11.97
CA ASN A 204 9.16 -4.16 -12.47
C ASN A 204 10.22 -5.05 -13.13
N ARG A 205 10.22 -6.34 -12.81
CA ARG A 205 11.06 -7.39 -13.43
C ARG A 205 10.22 -8.58 -13.86
N TYR A 206 9.44 -9.12 -12.93
CA TYR A 206 8.49 -10.21 -13.18
C TYR A 206 7.07 -9.68 -13.31
N GLY A 207 6.06 -10.54 -13.46
CA GLY A 207 4.67 -10.14 -13.31
C GLY A 207 3.76 -10.64 -14.44
N LEU A 208 2.53 -10.97 -14.04
CA LEU A 208 1.58 -11.72 -14.85
C LEU A 208 1.25 -11.03 -16.18
N VAL A 209 1.14 -9.70 -16.21
CA VAL A 209 0.86 -8.98 -17.46
C VAL A 209 1.98 -9.16 -18.49
N ARG A 210 3.24 -9.13 -18.05
CA ARG A 210 4.37 -9.34 -18.97
C ARG A 210 4.50 -10.82 -19.31
N GLU A 211 4.43 -11.69 -18.32
CA GLU A 211 4.74 -13.12 -18.43
C GLU A 211 3.65 -13.93 -19.12
N ASN A 212 2.41 -13.74 -18.70
CA ASN A 212 1.30 -14.59 -19.13
C ASN A 212 0.52 -13.98 -20.30
N ILE A 213 0.64 -12.66 -20.53
CA ILE A 213 -0.02 -11.98 -21.64
C ILE A 213 0.97 -11.71 -22.76
N VAL A 214 2.00 -10.88 -22.54
CA VAL A 214 2.90 -10.43 -23.62
C VAL A 214 3.87 -11.51 -24.07
N ASP A 215 4.58 -12.13 -23.13
CA ASP A 215 5.51 -13.24 -23.36
C ASP A 215 4.82 -14.61 -23.33
N GLY A 216 3.52 -14.62 -23.05
CA GLY A 216 2.75 -15.83 -22.76
C GLY A 216 2.79 -16.84 -23.91
N SER A 217 2.74 -18.12 -23.54
CA SER A 217 2.82 -19.25 -24.44
C SER A 217 1.44 -19.88 -24.71
N LEU A 218 1.24 -20.31 -25.95
CA LEU A 218 0.14 -21.19 -26.35
C LEU A 218 0.24 -22.59 -25.71
N ALA A 219 1.45 -23.02 -25.37
CA ALA A 219 1.69 -24.33 -24.76
C ALA A 219 1.40 -24.36 -23.25
N ILE A 220 1.30 -23.18 -22.61
CA ILE A 220 1.09 -23.05 -21.17
C ILE A 220 -0.37 -22.70 -20.90
N VAL A 221 -1.11 -23.65 -20.34
CA VAL A 221 -2.54 -23.49 -20.04
C VAL A 221 -2.82 -22.32 -19.09
N ASN A 222 -1.89 -22.02 -18.17
CA ASN A 222 -2.04 -20.90 -17.24
C ASN A 222 -2.05 -19.55 -17.97
N ASP A 223 -1.21 -19.38 -18.98
CA ASP A 223 -1.13 -18.13 -19.73
C ASP A 223 -2.44 -17.83 -20.45
N ALA A 224 -3.05 -18.86 -21.05
CA ALA A 224 -4.38 -18.76 -21.67
C ALA A 224 -5.45 -18.31 -20.68
N LYS A 225 -5.49 -18.96 -19.52
CA LYS A 225 -6.50 -18.66 -18.50
C LYS A 225 -6.32 -17.28 -17.90
N PHE A 226 -5.09 -16.83 -17.69
CA PHE A 226 -4.85 -15.47 -17.21
C PHE A 226 -5.35 -14.43 -18.21
N ARG A 227 -5.08 -14.60 -19.50
CA ARG A 227 -5.56 -13.67 -20.53
C ARG A 227 -7.09 -13.55 -20.53
N GLU A 228 -7.80 -14.63 -20.26
CA GLU A 228 -9.27 -14.62 -20.13
C GLU A 228 -9.78 -13.97 -18.83
N ALA A 229 -8.99 -14.04 -17.76
CA ALA A 229 -9.35 -13.53 -16.43
C ALA A 229 -8.81 -12.12 -16.15
N TYR A 230 -7.83 -11.63 -16.92
CA TYR A 230 -7.08 -10.41 -16.67
C TYR A 230 -7.97 -9.19 -16.40
N ASP A 231 -8.89 -8.88 -17.32
CA ASP A 231 -9.80 -7.73 -17.16
C ASP A 231 -10.79 -7.94 -16.03
N LYS A 232 -11.22 -9.19 -15.82
CA LYS A 232 -12.14 -9.55 -14.74
C LYS A 232 -11.51 -9.32 -13.37
N TYR A 233 -10.24 -9.65 -13.21
CA TYR A 233 -9.49 -9.39 -11.98
C TYR A 233 -9.30 -7.90 -11.73
N ARG A 234 -8.84 -7.13 -12.73
CA ARG A 234 -8.65 -5.68 -12.56
C ARG A 234 -9.94 -5.01 -12.11
N LYS A 235 -11.06 -5.36 -12.74
CA LYS A 235 -12.38 -4.85 -12.38
C LYS A 235 -12.78 -5.26 -10.96
N LEU A 236 -12.72 -6.54 -10.63
CA LEU A 236 -13.07 -7.05 -9.30
C LEU A 236 -12.22 -6.37 -8.20
N PHE A 237 -10.92 -6.25 -8.42
CA PHE A 237 -10.01 -5.66 -7.44
C PHE A 237 -10.23 -4.17 -7.26
N ALA A 238 -10.50 -3.44 -8.35
CA ALA A 238 -10.83 -2.01 -8.31
C ALA A 238 -12.18 -1.75 -7.63
N GLU A 239 -13.23 -2.49 -7.99
CA GLU A 239 -14.59 -2.33 -7.44
C GLU A 239 -14.65 -2.63 -5.93
N HIS A 240 -13.82 -3.55 -5.45
CA HIS A 240 -13.80 -3.95 -4.04
C HIS A 240 -12.61 -3.38 -3.25
N ASP A 241 -11.76 -2.56 -3.89
CA ASP A 241 -10.59 -1.93 -3.28
C ASP A 241 -9.70 -2.96 -2.57
N VAL A 242 -9.31 -3.98 -3.32
CA VAL A 242 -8.40 -5.05 -2.88
C VAL A 242 -6.98 -4.50 -2.76
N ILE A 243 -6.27 -4.89 -1.71
CA ILE A 243 -4.81 -4.71 -1.64
C ILE A 243 -4.17 -6.02 -2.10
N TYR A 244 -3.49 -5.96 -3.25
CA TYR A 244 -2.77 -7.08 -3.85
C TYR A 244 -1.34 -7.09 -3.30
N VAL A 245 -0.94 -8.19 -2.66
CA VAL A 245 0.38 -8.37 -2.06
C VAL A 245 1.11 -9.50 -2.78
N SER A 246 2.37 -9.27 -3.14
CA SER A 246 3.21 -10.24 -3.86
C SER A 246 4.67 -10.23 -3.42
N GLY A 247 5.38 -11.33 -3.65
CA GLY A 247 6.85 -11.46 -3.54
C GLY A 247 7.51 -11.49 -4.92
N HIS A 248 8.31 -12.53 -5.17
CA HIS A 248 8.91 -12.95 -6.44
C HIS A 248 9.98 -12.03 -7.03
N GLU A 249 9.90 -10.73 -6.77
CA GLU A 249 10.77 -9.76 -7.42
C GLU A 249 12.00 -9.34 -6.60
N HIS A 250 12.15 -9.79 -5.34
CA HIS A 250 13.31 -9.48 -4.49
C HIS A 250 13.66 -7.98 -4.40
N HIS A 251 12.62 -7.14 -4.46
CA HIS A 251 12.72 -5.68 -4.27
C HIS A 251 11.38 -5.12 -3.84
N TYR A 252 11.40 -3.97 -3.19
CA TYR A 252 10.18 -3.35 -2.68
C TYR A 252 9.57 -2.44 -3.73
N ALA A 253 8.27 -2.61 -3.99
CA ALA A 253 7.54 -1.64 -4.80
C ALA A 253 6.09 -1.50 -4.34
N ARG A 254 5.54 -0.30 -4.47
CA ARG A 254 4.11 -0.04 -4.32
C ARG A 254 3.60 0.70 -5.54
N SER A 255 2.48 0.21 -6.08
CA SER A 255 1.88 0.73 -7.30
C SER A 255 0.37 0.88 -7.15
N PHE A 256 -0.20 1.81 -7.90
CA PHE A 256 -1.63 1.91 -8.15
C PHE A 256 -1.94 1.32 -9.52
N ILE A 257 -2.80 0.31 -9.59
CA ILE A 257 -3.19 -0.39 -10.82
C ILE A 257 -4.64 -0.02 -11.16
N ARG A 258 -4.92 0.28 -12.43
CA ARG A 258 -6.25 0.68 -12.90
C ARG A 258 -6.93 -0.39 -13.77
N ASP A 259 -8.24 -0.43 -13.66
CA ASP A 259 -9.11 -1.06 -14.65
C ASP A 259 -9.37 -0.12 -15.83
N ASP A 260 -10.19 -0.55 -16.78
CA ASP A 260 -10.50 0.24 -17.99
C ASP A 260 -11.48 1.40 -17.73
N SER A 261 -11.99 1.54 -16.51
CA SER A 261 -12.84 2.64 -16.06
C SER A 261 -12.08 3.68 -15.21
N ASP A 262 -10.75 3.55 -15.13
CA ASP A 262 -9.83 4.34 -14.28
C ASP A 262 -10.04 4.17 -12.77
N LEU A 263 -10.91 3.25 -12.33
CA LEU A 263 -10.91 2.79 -10.95
C LEU A 263 -9.66 1.95 -10.70
N GLY A 264 -9.16 1.95 -9.47
CA GLY A 264 -7.92 1.24 -9.20
C GLY A 264 -7.78 0.66 -7.81
N PHE A 265 -6.78 -0.19 -7.70
CA PHE A 265 -6.43 -0.96 -6.53
C PHE A 265 -4.92 -0.86 -6.28
N GLN A 266 -4.47 -1.16 -5.06
CA GLN A 266 -3.04 -1.08 -4.73
C GLN A 266 -2.37 -2.44 -4.89
N GLN A 267 -1.18 -2.42 -5.47
CA GLN A 267 -0.24 -3.55 -5.47
C GLN A 267 0.95 -3.21 -4.57
N ILE A 268 1.35 -4.16 -3.74
CA ILE A 268 2.57 -4.13 -2.94
C ILE A 268 3.40 -5.36 -3.30
N ILE A 269 4.60 -5.12 -3.80
CA ILE A 269 5.67 -6.12 -3.91
C ILE A 269 6.50 -5.98 -2.64
N SER A 270 6.55 -7.04 -1.83
CA SER A 270 6.87 -7.01 -0.41
C SER A 270 8.31 -6.65 -0.07
N GLY A 271 9.22 -6.75 -1.04
CA GLY A 271 10.64 -6.61 -0.81
C GLY A 271 11.33 -7.96 -0.79
N ASP A 272 12.41 -8.05 -0.02
CA ASP A 272 13.27 -9.22 0.06
C ASP A 272 13.48 -9.67 1.51
N ALA A 273 13.61 -10.98 1.69
CA ALA A 273 14.08 -11.62 2.93
C ALA A 273 15.07 -12.75 2.61
N ALA A 274 15.64 -12.73 1.40
CA ALA A 274 16.61 -13.68 0.90
C ALA A 274 18.04 -13.15 1.05
N TYR A 275 18.98 -13.86 0.44
CA TYR A 275 20.39 -13.45 0.31
C TYR A 275 20.76 -12.90 -1.07
N LYS A 276 19.75 -12.61 -1.90
CA LYS A 276 19.90 -12.17 -3.30
C LYS A 276 18.85 -11.11 -3.62
N GLY A 277 19.28 -10.03 -4.26
CA GLY A 277 18.43 -8.96 -4.76
C GLY A 277 18.35 -8.98 -6.28
N TYR A 278 17.32 -8.38 -6.85
CA TYR A 278 17.16 -8.35 -8.31
C TYR A 278 17.22 -6.95 -8.88
N GLU A 279 17.83 -6.81 -10.06
CA GLU A 279 17.80 -5.53 -10.76
C GLU A 279 16.44 -5.27 -11.44
N THR A 280 16.14 -4.00 -11.63
CA THR A 280 14.91 -3.52 -12.26
C THR A 280 15.03 -3.49 -13.79
N ARG A 281 14.08 -4.12 -14.51
CA ARG A 281 14.14 -4.30 -15.99
C ARG A 281 13.09 -3.51 -16.74
N PHE A 282 11.83 -3.91 -16.55
CA PHE A 282 10.72 -3.36 -17.30
C PHE A 282 10.21 -2.10 -16.62
N GLY A 283 10.26 -1.96 -15.30
CA GLY A 283 9.73 -0.79 -14.60
C GLY A 283 8.22 -0.64 -14.76
N GLU A 284 7.73 0.57 -14.95
CA GLU A 284 6.30 0.86 -14.98
C GLU A 284 5.60 0.36 -16.25
N HIS A 285 4.48 -0.33 -16.07
CA HIS A 285 3.51 -0.66 -17.14
C HIS A 285 2.54 0.52 -17.30
N GLU A 286 2.93 1.56 -18.03
CA GLU A 286 2.22 2.85 -18.12
C GLU A 286 0.73 2.75 -18.49
N ARG A 287 0.31 1.67 -19.17
CA ARG A 287 -1.10 1.42 -19.52
C ARG A 287 -2.01 1.26 -18.31
N ILE A 288 -1.52 0.63 -17.26
CA ILE A 288 -2.34 0.23 -16.11
C ILE A 288 -1.75 0.64 -14.77
N GLN A 289 -0.45 0.87 -14.71
CA GLN A 289 0.31 0.98 -13.48
C GLN A 289 0.83 2.40 -13.30
N SER A 290 0.78 2.89 -12.06
CA SER A 290 1.52 4.05 -11.62
C SER A 290 2.35 3.68 -10.39
N VAL A 291 3.67 3.69 -10.52
CA VAL A 291 4.60 3.35 -9.43
C VAL A 291 4.67 4.51 -8.44
N LEU A 292 4.43 4.20 -7.16
CA LEU A 292 4.30 5.15 -6.06
C LEU A 292 5.51 5.13 -5.11
N MET A 293 6.13 3.97 -4.95
CA MET A 293 7.36 3.77 -4.21
C MET A 293 8.12 2.60 -4.84
N HIS A 294 9.45 2.70 -4.92
CA HIS A 294 10.31 1.65 -5.43
C HIS A 294 11.66 1.70 -4.71
N LYS A 295 12.14 0.57 -4.19
CA LYS A 295 13.49 0.42 -3.63
C LYS A 295 14.03 -0.95 -4.04
N VAL A 296 15.22 -0.94 -4.62
CA VAL A 296 15.96 -2.13 -5.00
C VAL A 296 17.36 -2.07 -4.38
N GLN A 297 17.89 -3.23 -4.02
CA GLN A 297 19.26 -3.40 -3.54
C GLN A 297 19.80 -4.76 -4.01
N HIS A 298 20.60 -4.76 -5.07
CA HIS A 298 21.22 -5.97 -5.60
C HIS A 298 22.51 -6.30 -4.82
N GLU A 299 22.83 -7.57 -4.61
CA GLU A 299 23.97 -8.04 -3.82
C GLU A 299 25.32 -7.50 -4.30
N ASP A 300 25.50 -7.30 -5.61
CA ASP A 300 26.68 -6.65 -6.22
C ASP A 300 26.96 -5.22 -5.74
N THR A 301 26.01 -4.61 -5.01
CA THR A 301 26.23 -3.31 -4.34
C THR A 301 26.96 -3.47 -2.99
N GLY A 302 27.18 -4.70 -2.53
CA GLY A 302 27.78 -5.06 -1.24
C GLY A 302 26.76 -5.30 -0.11
N PHE A 303 25.49 -4.99 -0.35
CA PHE A 303 24.40 -5.15 0.62
C PHE A 303 23.12 -5.62 -0.08
N VAL A 304 22.22 -6.22 0.70
CA VAL A 304 20.83 -6.54 0.33
C VAL A 304 19.91 -5.99 1.45
N ASP A 305 18.64 -5.76 1.16
CA ASP A 305 17.67 -5.36 2.17
C ASP A 305 16.91 -6.56 2.73
N ALA A 306 16.72 -6.59 4.05
CA ALA A 306 15.58 -7.28 4.64
C ALA A 306 14.41 -6.30 4.73
N ASN A 307 13.26 -6.62 4.12
CA ASN A 307 12.06 -5.79 4.12
C ASN A 307 11.01 -6.33 5.08
N ALA A 308 10.38 -5.43 5.82
CA ALA A 308 9.31 -5.76 6.76
C ALA A 308 8.17 -4.75 6.63
N SER A 309 6.98 -5.21 6.27
CA SER A 309 5.82 -4.36 6.06
C SER A 309 4.69 -4.73 7.01
N ILE A 310 4.06 -3.74 7.61
CA ILE A 310 3.01 -3.91 8.62
C ILE A 310 1.78 -3.09 8.24
N PHE A 311 0.63 -3.75 8.14
CA PHE A 311 -0.67 -3.10 8.19
C PHE A 311 -1.18 -3.08 9.64
N THR A 312 -1.74 -1.96 10.05
CA THR A 312 -2.49 -1.81 11.31
C THR A 312 -3.91 -1.42 10.95
N VAL A 313 -4.86 -2.33 11.18
CA VAL A 313 -6.28 -2.16 10.88
C VAL A 313 -7.05 -1.86 12.16
N GLN A 314 -7.86 -0.81 12.11
CA GLN A 314 -8.72 -0.36 13.20
C GLN A 314 -10.08 0.06 12.63
N GLY A 315 -11.04 -0.88 12.61
CA GLY A 315 -12.30 -0.69 11.89
C GLY A 315 -12.02 -0.35 10.42
N LYS A 316 -12.69 0.69 9.91
CA LYS A 316 -12.53 1.17 8.53
C LYS A 316 -11.16 1.76 8.20
N MET A 317 -10.30 2.01 9.19
CA MET A 317 -8.97 2.60 8.99
C MET A 317 -7.90 1.53 8.81
N LEU A 318 -6.96 1.79 7.90
CA LEU A 318 -5.77 0.99 7.65
C LEU A 318 -4.56 1.92 7.58
N ASP A 319 -3.60 1.76 8.50
CA ASP A 319 -2.27 2.38 8.48
C ASP A 319 -1.27 1.35 7.96
N TYR A 320 -0.51 1.70 6.93
CA TYR A 320 0.52 0.87 6.35
C TYR A 320 1.89 1.50 6.57
N ARG A 321 2.86 0.68 6.98
CA ARG A 321 4.26 1.07 7.15
C ARG A 321 5.18 -0.01 6.62
N SER A 322 6.16 0.37 5.81
CA SER A 322 7.19 -0.53 5.30
C SER A 322 8.56 -0.09 5.76
N TYR A 323 9.34 -1.05 6.24
CA TYR A 323 10.67 -0.88 6.79
C TYR A 323 11.69 -1.69 6.01
N PHE A 324 12.95 -1.25 6.05
CA PHE A 324 14.07 -2.04 5.58
C PHE A 324 15.23 -2.01 6.58
N ALA A 325 16.04 -3.05 6.55
CA ALA A 325 17.36 -3.09 7.18
C ALA A 325 18.36 -3.66 6.17
N ALA A 326 19.37 -2.86 5.81
CA ALA A 326 20.43 -3.32 4.91
C ALA A 326 21.40 -4.25 5.65
N HIS A 327 21.84 -5.33 5.00
CA HIS A 327 22.77 -6.30 5.55
C HIS A 327 23.75 -6.84 4.51
N SER A 328 24.86 -7.41 4.98
CA SER A 328 25.89 -8.04 4.15
C SER A 328 25.91 -9.57 4.28
N VAL A 329 24.85 -10.14 4.85
CA VAL A 329 24.69 -11.60 4.99
C VAL A 329 24.29 -12.21 3.65
N THR A 330 25.05 -13.20 3.21
CA THR A 330 24.79 -13.95 1.96
C THR A 330 24.66 -15.47 2.17
N ASP A 331 24.91 -15.95 3.41
CA ASP A 331 24.81 -17.35 3.80
C ASP A 331 24.59 -17.46 5.32
N ASN A 332 24.03 -18.58 5.79
CA ASN A 332 23.80 -18.88 7.21
C ASN A 332 25.10 -19.06 8.02
N ASP A 333 26.19 -19.50 7.40
CA ASP A 333 27.50 -19.68 8.04
C ASP A 333 28.19 -18.34 8.34
N HIS A 334 27.77 -17.25 7.69
CA HIS A 334 28.29 -15.91 7.94
C HIS A 334 27.82 -15.29 9.26
N GLY A 335 26.87 -15.93 9.95
CA GLY A 335 26.25 -15.37 11.15
C GLY A 335 25.29 -14.21 10.85
N ALA A 336 24.61 -13.73 11.89
CA ALA A 336 23.56 -12.72 11.75
C ALA A 336 24.08 -11.32 11.37
N LYS A 337 25.36 -10.99 11.60
CA LYS A 337 25.97 -9.67 11.34
C LYS A 337 25.05 -8.50 11.74
N GLU A 338 24.71 -7.60 10.81
CA GLU A 338 23.86 -6.43 11.03
C GLU A 338 22.44 -6.83 11.49
N LEU A 339 21.97 -8.02 11.11
CA LEU A 339 20.65 -8.57 11.48
C LEU A 339 20.61 -9.15 12.90
N ALA A 340 21.74 -9.18 13.63
CA ALA A 340 21.73 -9.42 15.07
C ALA A 340 21.09 -8.25 15.85
N SER A 341 21.13 -7.04 15.30
CA SER A 341 20.55 -5.82 15.86
C SER A 341 20.13 -4.88 14.73
N PRO A 342 19.13 -5.28 13.93
CA PRO A 342 18.77 -4.60 12.69
C PRO A 342 18.36 -3.15 12.94
N GLN A 343 18.90 -2.24 12.14
CA GLN A 343 18.54 -0.83 12.18
C GLN A 343 17.37 -0.59 11.21
N TRP A 344 16.16 -0.86 11.68
CA TRP A 344 14.94 -0.72 10.88
C TRP A 344 14.65 0.74 10.53
N LYS A 345 14.60 1.03 9.22
CA LYS A 345 14.30 2.36 8.68
C LYS A 345 12.96 2.33 7.97
N LEU A 346 12.06 3.23 8.34
CA LEU A 346 10.79 3.42 7.64
C LEU A 346 11.08 3.97 6.24
N LEU A 347 10.59 3.32 5.19
CA LEU A 347 10.80 3.76 3.79
C LEU A 347 9.51 4.13 3.08
N ASP A 348 8.37 3.60 3.52
CA ASP A 348 7.07 3.87 2.92
C ASP A 348 5.97 3.85 3.96
N ARG A 349 4.94 4.67 3.74
CA ARG A 349 3.76 4.74 4.59
C ARG A 349 2.56 5.30 3.85
N PHE A 350 1.37 4.87 4.26
CA PHE A 350 0.13 5.54 3.91
C PHE A 350 -0.98 5.19 4.90
N VAL A 351 -1.97 6.08 5.00
CA VAL A 351 -3.24 5.81 5.67
C VAL A 351 -4.35 5.75 4.64
N ARG A 352 -5.23 4.76 4.78
CA ARG A 352 -6.45 4.59 3.98
C ARG A 352 -7.67 4.33 4.85
N SER A 353 -8.82 4.75 4.36
CA SER A 353 -10.12 4.40 4.91
C SER A 353 -11.09 3.95 3.82
N LYS A 354 -12.21 3.33 4.16
CA LYS A 354 -13.30 3.06 3.19
C LYS A 354 -14.08 4.31 2.78
N GLU A 355 -13.95 5.42 3.50
CA GLU A 355 -14.60 6.69 3.20
C GLU A 355 -13.54 7.72 2.81
N ARG A 356 -13.07 7.66 1.56
CA ARG A 356 -11.94 8.47 1.11
C ARG A 356 -12.11 8.99 -0.30
N CYS A 357 -11.27 9.97 -0.63
CA CYS A 357 -11.03 10.41 -1.99
C CYS A 357 -9.53 10.36 -2.26
N GLU A 358 -9.16 9.84 -3.42
CA GLU A 358 -7.77 9.67 -3.82
C GLU A 358 -7.48 10.45 -5.10
N LYS A 359 -6.26 10.95 -5.22
CA LYS A 359 -5.73 11.60 -6.42
C LYS A 359 -4.33 11.11 -6.69
N LEU A 360 -4.08 10.66 -7.92
CA LEU A 360 -2.72 10.48 -8.40
C LEU A 360 -2.12 11.85 -8.75
N VAL A 361 -0.93 12.13 -8.22
CA VAL A 361 -0.23 13.40 -8.41
C VAL A 361 1.12 13.12 -9.04
N PHE A 362 1.33 13.66 -10.23
CA PHE A 362 2.55 13.50 -11.00
C PHE A 362 3.68 14.37 -10.46
N PRO A 363 4.95 14.05 -10.74
CA PRO A 363 6.08 14.87 -10.32
C PRO A 363 6.12 16.20 -11.11
N ALA A 364 6.55 17.28 -10.46
CA ALA A 364 6.66 18.60 -11.09
C ALA A 364 7.74 18.68 -12.19
N SER A 365 8.55 17.64 -12.34
CA SER A 365 9.52 17.49 -13.43
C SER A 365 8.89 17.24 -14.79
N VAL A 366 7.62 16.85 -14.86
CA VAL A 366 6.90 16.74 -16.14
C VAL A 366 6.92 18.11 -16.85
N PRO A 367 7.33 18.21 -18.12
CA PRO A 367 7.33 19.49 -18.84
C PRO A 367 5.98 20.22 -18.84
N MET A 368 5.98 21.55 -18.67
CA MET A 368 4.75 22.35 -18.50
C MET A 368 3.78 22.28 -19.69
N ASP A 369 4.31 22.19 -20.91
CA ASP A 369 3.53 22.05 -22.14
C ASP A 369 2.80 20.71 -22.21
N ILE A 370 3.40 19.66 -21.65
CA ILE A 370 2.78 18.34 -21.50
C ILE A 370 1.70 18.39 -20.42
N GLN A 371 1.99 18.98 -19.26
CA GLN A 371 1.02 19.09 -18.15
C GLN A 371 -0.29 19.77 -18.59
N ARG A 372 -0.20 20.84 -19.40
CA ARG A 372 -1.37 21.63 -19.83
C ARG A 372 -2.35 20.87 -20.73
N ASN A 373 -1.87 19.85 -21.44
CA ASN A 373 -2.63 19.15 -22.48
C ASN A 373 -2.84 17.66 -22.16
N SER A 374 -2.60 17.23 -20.91
CA SER A 374 -2.65 15.81 -20.54
C SER A 374 -3.18 15.59 -19.11
N ILE A 375 -3.28 14.32 -18.73
CA ILE A 375 -3.69 13.87 -17.38
C ILE A 375 -2.57 14.02 -16.33
N TYR A 376 -1.38 14.48 -16.73
CA TYR A 376 -0.19 14.53 -15.88
C TYR A 376 -0.18 15.78 -15.01
N ASP A 377 -1.05 15.79 -14.00
CA ASP A 377 -1.21 16.92 -13.07
C ASP A 377 -0.28 16.80 -11.85
N PRO A 378 0.68 17.74 -11.67
CA PRO A 378 1.53 17.75 -10.48
C PRO A 378 0.91 18.48 -9.29
N SER A 379 -0.28 19.06 -9.43
CA SER A 379 -0.96 19.80 -8.38
C SER A 379 -1.58 18.88 -7.34
N TYR A 380 -1.50 19.26 -6.07
CA TYR A 380 -2.27 18.61 -5.01
C TYR A 380 -3.76 18.99 -5.01
N ARG A 381 -4.20 19.94 -5.84
CA ARG A 381 -5.60 20.41 -5.85
C ARG A 381 -6.61 19.28 -6.05
N THR A 382 -7.62 19.21 -5.20
CA THR A 382 -8.71 18.22 -5.30
C THR A 382 -10.08 18.89 -5.36
N SER A 383 -11.06 18.14 -5.85
CA SER A 383 -12.47 18.39 -5.57
C SER A 383 -12.77 18.18 -4.07
N TYR A 384 -13.95 18.62 -3.61
CA TYR A 384 -14.40 18.31 -2.26
C TYR A 384 -14.53 16.80 -2.05
N CYS A 385 -13.85 16.30 -1.02
CA CYS A 385 -14.10 15.01 -0.44
C CYS A 385 -15.11 15.15 0.69
N VAL A 386 -16.15 14.33 0.69
CA VAL A 386 -17.29 14.45 1.62
C VAL A 386 -17.35 13.19 2.49
N SER A 387 -17.49 13.36 3.80
CA SER A 387 -17.68 12.27 4.76
C SER A 387 -19.10 11.70 4.66
N SER A 388 -19.35 10.52 5.24
CA SER A 388 -20.71 10.00 5.39
C SER A 388 -21.61 10.87 6.26
N SER A 389 -21.05 11.67 7.18
CA SER A 389 -21.79 12.60 8.05
C SER A 389 -22.00 13.99 7.40
N GLY A 390 -21.45 14.23 6.20
CA GLY A 390 -21.65 15.44 5.40
C GLY A 390 -20.61 16.54 5.57
N GLU A 391 -19.58 16.35 6.41
CA GLU A 391 -18.39 17.20 6.41
C GLU A 391 -17.67 17.13 5.08
N ARG A 392 -16.98 18.21 4.73
CA ARG A 392 -16.25 18.29 3.46
C ARG A 392 -14.92 18.99 3.62
N ALA A 393 -13.94 18.49 2.89
CA ALA A 393 -12.59 19.07 2.82
C ALA A 393 -12.00 18.88 1.43
N ARG A 394 -10.98 19.66 1.09
CA ARG A 394 -10.20 19.50 -0.14
C ARG A 394 -8.83 20.11 -0.01
N LEU A 395 -7.95 19.80 -0.96
CA LEU A 395 -6.69 20.49 -1.11
C LEU A 395 -6.86 21.64 -2.13
N LEU A 396 -6.52 22.86 -1.72
CA LEU A 396 -6.63 24.08 -2.52
C LEU A 396 -5.38 24.43 -3.32
N ASP A 397 -4.21 23.97 -2.86
CA ASP A 397 -2.94 24.32 -3.49
C ASP A 397 -1.81 23.38 -3.05
N GLY A 398 -0.67 23.51 -3.73
CA GLY A 398 0.54 22.72 -3.55
C GLY A 398 0.90 21.93 -4.81
N THR A 399 2.15 21.47 -4.86
CA THR A 399 2.72 20.79 -6.04
C THR A 399 3.72 19.74 -5.59
N ASN A 400 3.75 18.59 -6.28
CA ASN A 400 4.70 17.52 -6.01
C ASN A 400 6.11 17.87 -6.50
N ARG A 401 6.94 18.45 -5.62
CA ARG A 401 8.32 18.86 -5.93
C ARG A 401 9.37 17.97 -5.27
N ALA A 402 8.99 17.18 -4.27
CA ALA A 402 9.83 16.16 -3.66
C ALA A 402 9.32 14.77 -4.07
N PHE A 403 10.01 14.14 -5.02
CA PHE A 403 9.71 12.79 -5.52
C PHE A 403 10.99 11.99 -5.71
N ASN A 404 10.89 10.67 -5.60
CA ASN A 404 11.99 9.74 -5.86
C ASN A 404 12.06 9.41 -7.36
N ARG A 405 13.22 8.94 -7.80
CA ARG A 405 13.53 8.58 -9.18
C ARG A 405 14.24 7.23 -9.22
N TYR A 406 14.02 6.43 -10.25
CA TYR A 406 14.82 5.22 -10.47
C TYR A 406 15.03 4.97 -11.95
N ASP A 407 16.10 4.26 -12.27
CA ASP A 407 16.38 3.78 -13.62
C ASP A 407 16.00 2.31 -13.78
N THR A 408 15.74 1.94 -15.03
CA THR A 408 15.55 0.56 -15.49
C THR A 408 16.69 0.16 -16.42
N ARG A 409 16.77 -1.11 -16.83
CA ARG A 409 17.76 -1.59 -17.81
C ARG A 409 17.08 -2.09 -19.09
N THR A 410 17.79 -2.00 -20.20
CA THR A 410 17.31 -2.50 -21.50
C THR A 410 17.10 -4.00 -21.47
N ARG A 411 16.06 -4.48 -22.16
CA ARG A 411 15.74 -5.90 -22.29
C ARG A 411 15.27 -6.25 -23.70
N GLY A 412 15.94 -7.21 -24.33
CA GLY A 412 15.47 -7.88 -25.54
C GLY A 412 14.43 -8.96 -25.22
N MET A 413 13.43 -9.09 -26.10
CA MET A 413 12.39 -10.10 -26.08
C MET A 413 12.08 -10.55 -27.51
N SER A 414 11.69 -11.80 -27.70
CA SER A 414 11.38 -12.32 -29.03
C SER A 414 10.17 -13.24 -28.98
N ALA A 415 9.32 -13.13 -29.99
CA ALA A 415 8.25 -14.09 -30.22
C ALA A 415 8.83 -15.39 -30.77
N THR A 416 8.33 -16.54 -30.29
CA THR A 416 8.62 -17.84 -30.88
C THR A 416 7.37 -18.33 -31.63
N PRO A 417 7.33 -18.25 -32.97
CA PRO A 417 6.15 -18.64 -33.75
C PRO A 417 5.73 -20.08 -33.46
N GLY A 418 4.44 -20.28 -33.17
CA GLY A 418 3.88 -21.59 -32.80
C GLY A 418 4.08 -21.99 -31.33
N TYR A 419 4.83 -21.21 -30.55
CA TYR A 419 4.99 -21.39 -29.10
C TYR A 419 4.42 -20.22 -28.30
N SER A 420 4.77 -18.98 -28.66
CA SER A 420 4.25 -17.75 -28.04
C SER A 420 2.86 -17.39 -28.58
N TYR A 421 2.10 -16.57 -27.85
CA TYR A 421 0.88 -15.96 -28.38
C TYR A 421 1.15 -15.08 -29.60
N ALA A 422 2.18 -14.24 -29.50
CA ALA A 422 2.67 -13.49 -30.63
C ALA A 422 3.31 -14.45 -31.65
N THR A 423 2.88 -14.36 -32.90
CA THR A 423 3.42 -15.15 -34.02
C THR A 423 4.58 -14.46 -34.73
N SER A 424 4.89 -13.22 -34.34
CA SER A 424 6.01 -12.41 -34.84
C SER A 424 6.43 -11.38 -33.79
N ASN A 425 7.64 -10.83 -33.91
CA ASN A 425 8.09 -9.75 -33.02
C ASN A 425 7.23 -8.49 -33.17
N MET A 426 6.71 -8.20 -34.37
CA MET A 426 5.75 -7.11 -34.58
C MET A 426 4.46 -7.31 -33.78
N GLU A 427 3.94 -8.54 -33.72
CA GLU A 427 2.77 -8.86 -32.90
C GLU A 427 3.09 -8.73 -31.40
N MET A 428 4.26 -9.19 -30.95
CA MET A 428 4.70 -9.00 -29.56
C MET A 428 4.82 -7.52 -29.20
N LEU A 429 5.40 -6.70 -30.09
CA LEU A 429 5.48 -5.25 -29.92
C LEU A 429 4.07 -4.63 -29.81
N SER A 430 3.12 -5.06 -30.65
CA SER A 430 1.73 -4.62 -30.57
C SER A 430 1.09 -5.00 -29.22
N MET A 431 1.37 -6.21 -28.71
CA MET A 431 0.90 -6.64 -27.40
C MET A 431 1.49 -5.80 -26.26
N MET A 432 2.78 -5.44 -26.32
CA MET A 432 3.38 -4.54 -25.33
C MET A 432 2.65 -3.20 -25.29
N TYR A 433 2.34 -2.59 -26.43
CA TYR A 433 1.60 -1.31 -26.46
C TYR A 433 0.11 -1.42 -26.11
N ARG A 434 -0.46 -2.63 -26.17
CA ARG A 434 -1.83 -2.89 -25.74
C ARG A 434 -1.94 -3.06 -24.22
N TYR A 435 -0.97 -3.75 -23.60
CA TYR A 435 -1.09 -4.21 -22.21
C TYR A 435 -0.13 -3.53 -21.23
N MET A 436 1.05 -3.11 -21.68
CA MET A 436 2.10 -2.59 -20.80
C MET A 436 2.34 -1.10 -21.04
N PHE A 437 2.63 -0.70 -22.26
CA PHE A 437 3.18 0.63 -22.56
C PHE A 437 2.24 1.51 -23.38
N ILE A 438 2.44 2.81 -23.30
CA ILE A 438 1.78 3.78 -24.19
C ILE A 438 2.77 4.22 -25.28
N SER A 439 2.30 4.40 -26.51
CA SER A 439 3.10 5.05 -27.56
C SER A 439 3.32 6.51 -27.20
N ASP A 440 4.45 7.10 -27.60
CA ASP A 440 4.61 8.54 -27.48
C ASP A 440 3.89 9.26 -28.62
N GLU A 441 2.83 9.98 -28.27
CA GLU A 441 2.02 10.75 -29.20
C GLU A 441 1.77 12.16 -28.65
N SER A 442 1.51 13.13 -29.51
CA SER A 442 1.33 14.53 -29.11
C SER A 442 0.19 14.75 -28.09
N PHE A 443 -0.80 13.86 -28.07
CA PHE A 443 -1.95 13.86 -27.16
C PHE A 443 -1.89 12.77 -26.07
N SER A 444 -0.88 11.91 -26.10
CA SER A 444 -0.67 10.81 -25.14
C SER A 444 0.83 10.58 -24.97
N ARG A 445 1.50 11.52 -24.30
CA ARG A 445 2.96 11.49 -24.12
C ARG A 445 3.41 10.33 -23.23
N ASN A 446 4.44 9.60 -23.64
CA ASN A 446 5.07 8.61 -22.79
C ASN A 446 6.14 9.28 -21.91
N LEU A 447 5.87 9.38 -20.60
CA LEU A 447 6.80 10.03 -19.66
C LEU A 447 8.07 9.22 -19.39
N ASN A 448 8.13 7.95 -19.77
CA ASN A 448 9.21 7.05 -19.41
C ASN A 448 10.17 6.87 -20.59
N ASN A 449 9.72 6.56 -21.81
CA ASN A 449 10.61 6.56 -22.98
C ASN A 449 9.85 6.85 -24.27
N SER A 450 10.36 7.75 -25.10
CA SER A 450 9.84 8.10 -26.44
C SER A 450 9.73 6.90 -27.39
N GLN A 451 10.55 5.87 -27.19
CA GLN A 451 10.61 4.63 -27.96
C GLN A 451 10.55 3.42 -27.02
N ARG A 452 9.56 3.41 -26.13
CA ARG A 452 9.48 2.49 -25.00
C ARG A 452 9.70 1.02 -25.35
N ALA A 453 9.07 0.56 -26.42
CA ALA A 453 9.37 -0.70 -27.07
C ALA A 453 9.53 -0.48 -28.58
N ARG A 454 10.51 -1.15 -29.20
CA ARG A 454 10.74 -1.05 -30.65
C ARG A 454 11.31 -2.34 -31.21
N LEU A 455 11.16 -2.54 -32.52
CA LEU A 455 11.92 -3.57 -33.22
C LEU A 455 13.35 -3.09 -33.43
N VAL A 456 14.29 -4.00 -33.23
CA VAL A 456 15.71 -3.82 -33.60
C VAL A 456 16.11 -4.96 -34.54
N ASN A 457 17.07 -4.67 -35.42
CA ASN A 457 17.55 -5.61 -36.44
C ASN A 457 16.42 -6.17 -37.34
N GLU A 458 15.42 -5.34 -37.66
CA GLU A 458 14.25 -5.72 -38.46
C GLU A 458 14.63 -6.37 -39.79
N GLY A 459 13.99 -7.49 -40.12
CA GLY A 459 14.25 -8.25 -41.34
C GLY A 459 15.53 -9.09 -41.32
N THR A 460 16.20 -9.23 -40.16
CA THR A 460 17.36 -10.12 -39.99
C THR A 460 17.05 -11.30 -39.08
N PRO A 461 17.91 -12.35 -39.04
CA PRO A 461 17.75 -13.46 -38.09
C PRO A 461 17.82 -13.05 -36.62
N ASP A 462 18.41 -11.88 -36.32
CA ASP A 462 18.59 -11.34 -34.97
C ASP A 462 17.51 -10.28 -34.63
N GLU A 463 16.39 -10.27 -35.36
CA GLU A 463 15.25 -9.40 -35.07
C GLU A 463 14.68 -9.70 -33.68
N GLU A 464 14.53 -8.67 -32.86
CA GLU A 464 13.91 -8.76 -31.54
C GLU A 464 13.14 -7.48 -31.20
N VAL A 465 12.30 -7.57 -30.18
CA VAL A 465 11.69 -6.42 -29.52
C VAL A 465 12.62 -5.95 -28.40
N GLU A 466 13.13 -4.73 -28.53
CA GLU A 466 13.87 -4.06 -27.48
C GLU A 466 12.91 -3.25 -26.61
N VAL A 467 12.81 -3.60 -25.33
CA VAL A 467 12.28 -2.71 -24.30
C VAL A 467 13.41 -1.83 -23.80
N ARG A 468 13.33 -0.54 -24.11
CA ARG A 468 14.39 0.42 -23.75
C ARG A 468 14.38 0.73 -22.27
N GLU A 469 15.59 0.88 -21.73
CA GLU A 469 15.80 1.49 -20.43
C GLU A 469 15.22 2.92 -20.35
N THR A 470 14.89 3.32 -19.14
CA THR A 470 14.21 4.56 -18.84
C THR A 470 14.46 4.99 -17.41
N THR A 471 14.46 6.31 -17.20
CA THR A 471 14.35 6.93 -15.88
C THR A 471 12.89 7.24 -15.58
N ILE A 472 12.41 6.80 -14.43
CA ILE A 472 11.02 6.97 -13.98
C ILE A 472 11.00 7.87 -12.75
N ASP A 473 10.21 8.94 -12.80
CA ASP A 473 9.91 9.77 -11.65
C ASP A 473 8.64 9.24 -10.97
N LEU A 474 8.72 9.02 -9.66
CA LEU A 474 7.62 8.42 -8.91
C LEU A 474 6.47 9.40 -8.71
N LYS A 475 5.26 8.85 -8.77
CA LYS A 475 4.02 9.58 -8.51
C LYS A 475 3.69 9.49 -7.03
N LYS A 476 2.74 10.32 -6.58
CA LYS A 476 2.12 10.22 -5.26
C LYS A 476 0.67 9.82 -5.40
N LEU A 477 0.18 8.98 -4.50
CA LEU A 477 -1.27 8.75 -4.34
C LEU A 477 -1.69 9.48 -3.07
N VAL A 478 -2.27 10.66 -3.26
CA VAL A 478 -2.73 11.50 -2.14
C VAL A 478 -4.14 11.10 -1.77
N ALA A 479 -4.36 10.86 -0.48
CA ALA A 479 -5.64 10.41 0.05
C ALA A 479 -6.16 11.38 1.13
N LEU A 480 -7.44 11.71 1.00
CA LEU A 480 -8.25 12.39 2.01
C LEU A 480 -9.18 11.34 2.62
N ASN A 481 -8.88 10.88 3.84
CA ASN A 481 -9.55 9.75 4.46
C ASN A 481 -10.38 10.20 5.66
N TRP A 482 -11.66 9.87 5.68
CA TRP A 482 -12.56 10.21 6.76
C TRP A 482 -12.59 9.11 7.82
N GLN A 483 -12.52 9.54 9.06
CA GLN A 483 -12.79 8.75 10.24
C GLN A 483 -13.85 9.47 11.05
N LYS A 484 -14.86 8.73 11.53
CA LYS A 484 -15.92 9.31 12.35
C LYS A 484 -15.36 10.00 13.60
N SER A 485 -15.99 11.11 13.97
CA SER A 485 -15.71 11.88 15.19
C SER A 485 -15.71 11.01 16.44
N GLY A 486 -14.80 11.34 17.37
CA GLY A 486 -14.79 10.84 18.74
C GLY A 486 -15.32 11.89 19.71
N GLY A 487 -15.19 11.65 21.02
CA GLY A 487 -15.59 12.63 22.05
C GLY A 487 -14.78 13.92 22.06
N ASP A 488 -13.60 13.92 21.44
CA ASP A 488 -12.63 15.02 21.49
C ASP A 488 -12.74 16.00 20.32
N THR A 489 -13.56 15.70 19.30
CA THR A 489 -13.69 16.52 18.09
C THR A 489 -15.15 16.92 17.85
N VAL A 490 -15.36 18.09 17.27
CA VAL A 490 -16.70 18.59 16.90
C VAL A 490 -17.05 18.36 15.42
N SER A 491 -16.10 17.79 14.67
CA SER A 491 -16.25 17.29 13.30
C SER A 491 -15.70 15.87 13.20
N ASP A 492 -16.05 15.15 12.14
CA ASP A 492 -15.29 13.99 11.70
C ASP A 492 -13.80 14.34 11.47
N VAL A 493 -12.95 13.32 11.60
CA VAL A 493 -11.50 13.42 11.49
C VAL A 493 -11.08 13.14 10.05
N LEU A 494 -10.34 14.06 9.46
CA LEU A 494 -9.74 13.92 8.14
C LEU A 494 -8.26 13.56 8.26
N TRP A 495 -7.88 12.41 7.73
CA TRP A 495 -6.48 12.06 7.52
C TRP A 495 -6.04 12.43 6.12
N VAL A 496 -5.07 13.34 6.03
CA VAL A 496 -4.33 13.62 4.79
C VAL A 496 -3.12 12.69 4.78
N SER A 497 -2.91 11.98 3.66
CA SER A 497 -1.81 11.01 3.50
C SER A 497 -1.26 11.02 2.07
N GLY A 498 0.00 10.63 1.92
CA GLY A 498 0.65 10.39 0.62
C GLY A 498 1.45 11.58 0.07
N ILE A 499 1.61 12.65 0.86
CA ILE A 499 2.36 13.85 0.45
C ILE A 499 3.82 13.75 0.91
N ALA A 500 4.07 13.23 2.11
CA ALA A 500 5.39 13.23 2.75
C ALA A 500 6.12 11.87 2.69
N GLY A 501 5.77 11.03 1.70
CA GLY A 501 6.34 9.69 1.54
C GLY A 501 7.64 9.62 0.73
N GLN A 502 8.09 10.71 0.11
CA GLN A 502 9.26 10.71 -0.79
C GLN A 502 10.18 11.89 -0.48
N THR A 503 11.48 11.69 -0.63
CA THR A 503 12.53 12.59 -0.11
C THR A 503 13.53 13.02 -1.18
N GLY A 504 13.38 12.55 -2.42
CA GLY A 504 14.30 12.90 -3.51
C GLY A 504 15.40 11.88 -3.76
N THR A 505 15.19 10.60 -3.46
CA THR A 505 16.18 9.56 -3.77
C THR A 505 16.27 9.33 -5.27
N TYR A 506 17.45 8.91 -5.76
CA TYR A 506 17.65 8.46 -7.13
C TYR A 506 18.59 7.25 -7.12
N ILE A 507 18.19 6.17 -7.79
CA ILE A 507 18.99 4.94 -7.91
C ILE A 507 19.10 4.45 -9.35
N ASP A 508 20.20 3.76 -9.64
CA ASP A 508 20.36 2.93 -10.84
C ASP A 508 19.51 1.64 -10.73
N PRO A 509 19.45 0.80 -11.79
CA PRO A 509 18.63 -0.42 -11.79
C PRO A 509 19.01 -1.46 -10.73
N TRP A 510 20.19 -1.36 -10.12
CA TRP A 510 20.73 -2.28 -9.10
C TRP A 510 20.64 -1.71 -7.68
N GLY A 511 20.20 -0.45 -7.52
CA GLY A 511 20.13 0.22 -6.22
C GLY A 511 21.33 1.11 -5.89
N ARG A 512 22.26 1.35 -6.83
CA ARG A 512 23.36 2.29 -6.59
C ARG A 512 22.84 3.72 -6.60
N VAL A 513 23.25 4.50 -5.60
CA VAL A 513 22.80 5.87 -5.40
C VAL A 513 23.29 6.78 -6.53
N LYS A 514 22.36 7.60 -7.02
CA LYS A 514 22.55 8.67 -8.01
C LYS A 514 22.14 10.02 -7.41
N ASP A 515 22.59 11.12 -7.99
CA ASP A 515 22.21 12.47 -7.56
C ASP A 515 21.15 13.08 -8.48
N ILE A 516 19.91 13.12 -8.01
CA ILE A 516 18.77 13.68 -8.77
C ILE A 516 18.92 15.17 -9.09
N THR A 517 19.78 15.89 -8.36
CA THR A 517 20.00 17.33 -8.51
C THR A 517 21.10 17.68 -9.49
N ALA A 518 21.90 16.69 -9.91
CA ALA A 518 23.05 16.89 -10.79
C ALA A 518 23.04 15.98 -12.03
N GLN A 519 22.49 14.77 -11.93
CA GLN A 519 22.55 13.78 -12.99
C GLN A 519 21.29 13.77 -13.86
N THR A 520 21.50 13.77 -15.17
CA THR A 520 20.43 13.58 -16.15
C THR A 520 19.98 12.11 -16.17
N GLY A 521 18.69 11.90 -16.41
CA GLY A 521 18.11 10.58 -16.66
C GLY A 521 18.58 9.94 -17.97
N LEU A 522 18.11 8.73 -18.22
CA LEU A 522 18.41 7.94 -19.40
C LEU A 522 17.77 8.54 -20.67
N PRO A 523 18.40 8.41 -21.84
CA PRO A 523 17.87 8.95 -23.10
C PRO A 523 16.42 8.52 -23.39
N GLY A 524 15.63 9.44 -23.95
CA GLY A 524 14.22 9.22 -24.28
C GLY A 524 13.24 9.48 -23.13
N SER A 525 13.73 9.67 -21.90
CA SER A 525 12.89 9.77 -20.70
C SER A 525 12.36 11.17 -20.36
N TYR A 526 12.71 12.20 -21.13
CA TYR A 526 12.25 13.56 -20.85
C TYR A 526 10.72 13.72 -20.96
N GLY A 527 10.08 12.96 -21.86
CA GLY A 527 8.63 12.85 -22.00
C GLY A 527 8.01 13.68 -23.13
N ASP A 528 8.79 14.45 -23.89
CA ASP A 528 8.33 15.26 -25.02
C ASP A 528 8.51 14.58 -26.40
N GLY A 529 8.90 13.30 -26.39
CA GLY A 529 9.25 12.51 -27.58
C GLY A 529 10.70 12.65 -28.04
N SER A 530 11.51 13.53 -27.44
CA SER A 530 12.93 13.65 -27.74
C SER A 530 13.75 12.53 -27.08
N GLU A 531 14.97 12.30 -27.57
CA GLU A 531 15.95 11.39 -26.95
C GLU A 531 16.65 12.02 -25.73
N ASN A 532 16.19 13.17 -25.23
CA ASN A 532 16.71 13.75 -24.01
C ASN A 532 16.32 12.91 -22.78
N GLY A 533 17.18 12.90 -21.77
CA GLY A 533 16.84 12.33 -20.47
C GLY A 533 16.14 13.32 -19.55
N LYS A 534 15.48 12.82 -18.50
CA LYS A 534 14.92 13.69 -17.46
C LYS A 534 15.98 14.60 -16.86
N LEU A 535 15.68 15.89 -16.80
CA LEU A 535 16.65 16.87 -16.30
C LEU A 535 16.90 16.69 -14.79
N PRO A 536 18.05 17.16 -14.29
CA PRO A 536 18.26 17.35 -12.86
C PRO A 536 17.19 18.27 -12.27
N VAL A 537 16.77 18.02 -11.03
CA VAL A 537 15.69 18.76 -10.39
C VAL A 537 16.17 19.59 -9.20
N GLN A 538 15.52 20.74 -8.98
CA GLN A 538 15.70 21.49 -7.73
C GLN A 538 14.73 20.96 -6.69
N LEU A 539 15.26 20.23 -5.71
CA LEU A 539 14.46 19.73 -4.60
C LEU A 539 14.16 20.85 -3.58
N PRO A 540 12.99 20.80 -2.90
CA PRO A 540 12.72 21.65 -1.75
C PRO A 540 13.74 21.42 -0.61
N ALA A 541 13.93 22.44 0.25
CA ALA A 541 14.90 22.38 1.35
C ALA A 541 14.65 21.26 2.38
N HIS A 542 13.43 20.72 2.46
CA HIS A 542 13.08 19.61 3.36
C HIS A 542 13.45 18.22 2.80
N ALA A 543 13.77 18.12 1.50
CA ALA A 543 14.05 16.86 0.84
C ALA A 543 15.45 16.36 1.25
N THR A 544 15.51 15.24 1.97
CA THR A 544 16.75 14.71 2.55
C THR A 544 17.59 13.92 1.56
N ARG A 545 16.99 13.45 0.46
CA ARG A 545 17.56 12.46 -0.47
C ARG A 545 17.96 11.15 0.22
N GLN A 546 17.30 10.80 1.33
CA GLN A 546 17.51 9.58 2.09
C GLN A 546 16.26 8.70 2.08
N TRP A 547 16.43 7.38 2.07
CA TRP A 547 15.32 6.44 2.13
C TRP A 547 14.53 6.50 3.44
N GLU A 548 15.18 6.86 4.54
CA GLU A 548 14.55 6.90 5.85
C GLU A 548 13.57 8.07 5.98
N LEU A 549 12.32 7.72 6.28
CA LEU A 549 11.25 8.65 6.60
C LEU A 549 11.16 8.82 8.11
N SER A 550 11.19 10.07 8.58
CA SER A 550 10.90 10.37 9.98
C SER A 550 9.38 10.33 10.28
N ALA A 551 9.00 10.15 11.54
CA ALA A 551 7.58 10.14 11.93
C ALA A 551 6.87 11.45 11.52
N ASP A 552 7.49 12.61 11.76
CA ASP A 552 7.01 13.93 11.35
C ASP A 552 7.69 14.44 10.06
N GLN A 553 7.96 13.53 9.13
CA GLN A 553 8.57 13.88 7.84
C GLN A 553 7.83 15.06 7.20
N SER A 554 8.54 16.16 6.99
CA SER A 554 8.04 17.26 6.19
C SER A 554 8.01 16.85 4.72
N GLY A 555 6.88 17.08 4.07
CA GLY A 555 6.70 16.95 2.64
C GLY A 555 6.55 18.32 1.96
N ASP A 556 6.10 18.29 0.72
CA ASP A 556 5.76 19.50 -0.02
C ASP A 556 4.70 20.33 0.70
N THR A 557 4.83 21.65 0.60
CA THR A 557 3.81 22.56 1.12
C THR A 557 2.50 22.40 0.34
N TYR A 558 1.39 22.27 1.05
CA TYR A 558 0.05 22.18 0.51
C TYR A 558 -0.93 23.04 1.33
N VAL A 559 -2.14 23.22 0.79
CA VAL A 559 -3.20 23.97 1.48
C VAL A 559 -4.44 23.10 1.63
N LEU A 560 -4.85 22.84 2.87
CA LEU A 560 -6.08 22.15 3.22
C LEU A 560 -7.20 23.18 3.42
N GLU A 561 -8.35 22.99 2.78
CA GLU A 561 -9.62 23.65 3.13
C GLU A 561 -10.51 22.65 3.87
N PHE A 562 -11.03 23.04 5.02
CA PHE A 562 -11.86 22.22 5.90
C PHE A 562 -13.14 23.01 6.24
N ALA A 563 -14.29 22.53 5.77
CA ALA A 563 -15.55 23.24 5.98
C ALA A 563 -16.02 23.13 7.43
N LEU A 564 -16.56 24.23 7.95
CA LEU A 564 -17.23 24.25 9.25
C LEU A 564 -18.54 23.46 9.15
N PRO A 565 -18.79 22.46 10.02
CA PRO A 565 -20.07 21.75 10.06
C PRO A 565 -21.23 22.71 10.30
N ALA A 566 -22.38 22.41 9.69
CA ALA A 566 -23.57 23.24 9.82
C ALA A 566 -23.97 23.45 11.28
N GLY A 567 -24.32 24.69 11.65
CA GLY A 567 -24.72 25.05 13.01
C GLY A 567 -23.58 25.19 14.02
N ARG A 568 -22.32 25.01 13.61
CA ARG A 568 -21.15 25.34 14.45
C ARG A 568 -20.73 26.80 14.25
N ASP A 569 -20.12 27.36 15.27
CA ASP A 569 -19.60 28.74 15.28
C ASP A 569 -18.08 28.74 15.21
N ALA A 570 -17.52 29.40 14.20
CA ALA A 570 -16.08 29.56 14.03
C ALA A 570 -15.40 30.29 15.21
N ALA A 571 -16.13 31.12 15.94
CA ALA A 571 -15.62 31.78 17.14
C ALA A 571 -15.37 30.77 18.27
N ALA A 572 -16.14 29.68 18.34
CA ALA A 572 -16.05 28.62 19.35
C ALA A 572 -15.21 27.41 18.92
N THR A 573 -14.78 27.34 17.65
CA THR A 573 -14.00 26.20 17.12
C THR A 573 -12.61 26.60 16.62
N ALA A 574 -11.71 25.63 16.54
CA ALA A 574 -10.41 25.76 15.87
C ALA A 574 -10.11 24.54 15.00
N LEU A 575 -9.45 24.76 13.85
CA LEU A 575 -8.84 23.67 13.09
C LEU A 575 -7.59 23.18 13.83
N ALA A 576 -7.53 21.87 14.06
CA ALA A 576 -6.50 21.22 14.83
C ALA A 576 -5.86 20.05 14.07
N ARG A 577 -4.65 19.69 14.47
CA ARG A 577 -3.96 18.46 14.07
C ARG A 577 -3.76 17.58 15.30
N ARG A 578 -3.83 16.27 15.12
CA ARG A 578 -3.48 15.30 16.15
C ARG A 578 -1.97 15.07 16.17
N ASP A 579 -1.34 15.18 17.33
CA ASP A 579 0.07 14.89 17.52
C ASP A 579 0.36 13.38 17.61
N ALA A 580 1.65 13.04 17.76
CA ALA A 580 2.12 11.65 17.84
C ALA A 580 1.63 10.94 19.11
N GLU A 581 1.37 11.69 20.19
CA GLU A 581 0.82 11.22 21.45
C GLU A 581 -0.71 11.07 21.41
N GLY A 582 -1.36 11.44 20.30
CA GLY A 582 -2.79 11.32 20.09
C GLY A 582 -3.60 12.52 20.60
N LYS A 583 -2.97 13.60 21.04
CA LYS A 583 -3.64 14.81 21.53
C LYS A 583 -3.92 15.78 20.38
N TRP A 584 -5.04 16.49 20.49
CA TRP A 584 -5.42 17.52 19.52
C TRP A 584 -4.81 18.87 19.90
N ALA A 585 -4.13 19.50 18.94
CA ALA A 585 -3.59 20.84 19.09
C ALA A 585 -4.11 21.75 17.97
N ALA A 586 -4.65 22.92 18.35
CA ALA A 586 -5.05 23.94 17.38
C ALA A 586 -3.84 24.35 16.52
N LEU A 587 -4.05 24.44 15.21
CA LEU A 587 -3.00 24.77 14.25
C LEU A 587 -2.47 26.20 14.40
N ALA A 588 -3.29 27.10 14.92
CA ALA A 588 -2.92 28.49 15.18
C ALA A 588 -3.65 29.02 16.41
N ARG A 589 -3.00 29.94 17.13
CA ARG A 589 -3.66 30.74 18.18
C ARG A 589 -4.70 31.68 17.54
N PRO A 590 -5.77 32.08 18.24
CA PRO A 590 -6.82 32.93 17.66
C PRO A 590 -6.33 34.21 16.99
N ALA A 591 -5.30 34.87 17.53
CA ALA A 591 -4.69 36.08 16.95
C ALA A 591 -3.91 35.83 15.64
N CYS A 592 -3.61 34.56 15.32
CA CYS A 592 -2.87 34.13 14.13
C CYS A 592 -3.78 33.48 13.07
N VAL A 593 -5.11 33.61 13.19
CA VAL A 593 -6.06 33.14 12.19
C VAL A 593 -6.48 34.31 11.30
N SER A 594 -6.11 34.25 10.02
CA SER A 594 -6.47 35.28 9.04
C SER A 594 -7.97 35.28 8.79
N LYS A 595 -8.54 36.47 8.58
CA LYS A 595 -9.94 36.66 8.17
C LYS A 595 -10.08 36.73 6.64
N LEU A 596 -8.97 36.68 5.91
CA LEU A 596 -8.96 36.74 4.45
C LEU A 596 -9.25 35.35 3.85
N PRO A 597 -9.96 35.29 2.70
CA PRO A 597 -10.05 34.06 1.92
C PRO A 597 -8.67 33.65 1.40
N TYR A 598 -8.46 32.35 1.18
CA TYR A 598 -7.21 31.86 0.62
C TYR A 598 -6.91 32.50 -0.74
N GLN A 599 -5.65 32.91 -0.93
CA GLN A 599 -5.10 33.37 -2.20
C GLN A 599 -3.81 32.59 -2.48
N ALA A 600 -3.50 32.31 -3.74
CA ALA A 600 -2.33 31.53 -4.13
C ALA A 600 -1.00 32.08 -3.56
N ALA A 601 -0.91 33.41 -3.40
CA ALA A 601 0.25 34.08 -2.79
C ALA A 601 0.52 33.61 -1.34
N PHE A 602 -0.48 33.10 -0.62
CA PHE A 602 -0.33 32.62 0.76
C PHE A 602 0.30 31.22 0.84
N LEU A 603 0.48 30.53 -0.30
CA LEU A 603 1.26 29.28 -0.33
C LEU A 603 2.70 29.52 0.15
N THR A 604 3.26 30.71 -0.11
CA THR A 604 4.63 31.07 0.30
C THR A 604 4.68 32.34 1.16
N GLY A 605 3.70 33.24 1.06
CA GLY A 605 3.61 34.48 1.83
C GLY A 605 2.71 34.38 3.08
N LEU A 606 2.58 35.49 3.80
CA LEU A 606 1.61 35.65 4.88
C LEU A 606 0.43 36.52 4.41
N PRO A 607 -0.78 36.28 4.90
CA PRO A 607 -1.90 37.22 4.76
C PRO A 607 -1.56 38.57 5.37
N GLY A 608 -2.02 39.65 4.73
CA GLY A 608 -1.70 41.02 5.16
C GLY A 608 -2.35 41.44 6.49
N ASP A 609 -3.30 40.65 7.01
CA ASP A 609 -3.98 40.87 8.29
C ASP A 609 -3.38 40.05 9.45
N ILE A 610 -2.27 39.34 9.21
CA ILE A 610 -1.59 38.52 10.21
C ILE A 610 -0.23 39.12 10.56
N ASP A 611 0.06 39.21 11.86
CA ASP A 611 1.33 39.71 12.38
C ASP A 611 2.51 38.80 12.01
N ALA A 612 3.70 39.37 11.83
CA ALA A 612 4.91 38.62 11.50
C ALA A 612 5.31 37.59 12.58
N SER A 613 4.91 37.76 13.84
CA SER A 613 5.09 36.78 14.92
C SER A 613 4.29 35.49 14.73
N CYS A 614 3.31 35.48 13.82
CA CYS A 614 2.58 34.30 13.39
C CYS A 614 3.23 33.61 12.18
N ALA A 615 4.39 34.09 11.70
CA ALA A 615 5.14 33.48 10.61
C ALA A 615 5.63 32.08 11.01
N GLY A 616 5.22 31.07 10.24
CA GLY A 616 5.68 29.70 10.43
C GLY A 616 5.35 28.80 9.24
N ALA A 617 5.70 27.51 9.37
CA ALA A 617 5.34 26.49 8.39
C ALA A 617 3.81 26.35 8.27
N VAL A 618 3.09 26.58 9.37
CA VAL A 618 1.63 26.57 9.44
C VAL A 618 1.08 27.99 9.38
N VAL A 619 0.13 28.23 8.48
CA VAL A 619 -0.64 29.49 8.41
C VAL A 619 -2.10 29.13 8.24
N VAL A 620 -2.97 29.71 9.06
CA VAL A 620 -4.39 29.39 9.09
C VAL A 620 -5.21 30.63 8.79
N GLY A 621 -6.30 30.47 8.03
CA GLY A 621 -7.33 31.48 7.90
C GLY A 621 -8.72 30.89 7.91
N TYR A 622 -9.72 31.76 8.00
CA TYR A 622 -11.14 31.41 7.97
C TYR A 622 -11.84 32.27 6.92
N ASP A 623 -12.36 31.62 5.88
CA ASP A 623 -13.18 32.24 4.84
C ASP A 623 -14.64 32.25 5.30
N ALA A 624 -15.09 33.39 5.80
CA ALA A 624 -16.45 33.57 6.30
C ALA A 624 -17.52 33.38 5.20
N ALA A 625 -17.22 33.71 3.94
CA ALA A 625 -18.17 33.56 2.84
C ALA A 625 -18.42 32.09 2.51
N LYS A 626 -17.40 31.23 2.67
CA LYS A 626 -17.54 29.77 2.48
C LYS A 626 -17.84 29.00 3.75
N SER A 627 -17.73 29.64 4.92
CA SER A 627 -17.75 28.98 6.22
C SER A 627 -16.74 27.83 6.28
N ALA A 628 -15.47 28.12 5.98
CA ALA A 628 -14.42 27.12 5.94
C ALA A 628 -13.08 27.66 6.45
N TYR A 629 -12.34 26.82 7.16
CA TYR A 629 -10.93 27.08 7.44
C TYR A 629 -10.09 26.73 6.23
N TRP A 630 -8.98 27.45 6.04
CA TRP A 630 -7.89 27.03 5.17
C TRP A 630 -6.59 27.02 5.97
N ALA A 631 -5.71 26.06 5.70
CA ALA A 631 -4.42 25.93 6.37
C ALA A 631 -3.32 25.57 5.38
N ARG A 632 -2.27 26.39 5.33
CA ARG A 632 -0.99 26.01 4.73
C ARG A 632 -0.27 25.05 5.66
N LEU A 633 0.15 23.91 5.13
CA LEU A 633 0.75 22.79 5.87
C LEU A 633 1.93 22.22 5.07
N ASN A 634 2.87 21.58 5.76
CA ASN A 634 3.97 20.82 5.17
C ASN A 634 4.14 19.43 5.81
N VAL A 635 3.21 19.05 6.71
CA VAL A 635 3.18 17.72 7.32
C VAL A 635 1.78 17.16 7.13
N GLU A 636 1.71 15.87 6.83
CA GLU A 636 0.46 15.11 6.70
C GLU A 636 -0.02 14.60 8.09
N GLY A 637 -1.20 13.98 8.16
CA GLY A 637 -1.74 13.45 9.42
C GLY A 637 -3.24 13.68 9.60
N ALA A 638 -3.70 13.55 10.85
CA ALA A 638 -5.11 13.69 11.22
C ALA A 638 -5.47 15.14 11.57
N PHE A 639 -6.53 15.65 10.97
CA PHE A 639 -7.05 17.00 11.13
C PHE A 639 -8.53 16.96 11.50
N ALA A 640 -8.97 17.85 12.38
CA ALA A 640 -10.37 17.97 12.76
C ALA A 640 -10.65 19.38 13.31
N LEU A 641 -11.93 19.71 13.47
CA LEU A 641 -12.33 20.85 14.28
C LEU A 641 -12.50 20.41 15.73
N ILE A 642 -11.98 21.22 16.65
CA ILE A 642 -12.13 21.06 18.10
C ILE A 642 -12.81 22.28 18.70
N ALA A 643 -13.40 22.11 19.89
CA ALA A 643 -13.82 23.22 20.72
C ALA A 643 -12.59 23.99 21.24
N LYS A 644 -12.72 25.31 21.38
CA LYS A 644 -11.67 26.19 21.93
C LYS A 644 -11.62 26.21 23.45
#